data_AF-A0A948UL82-F1
#
_entry.id   AF-A0A948UL82-F1
#
_cell.length_a   1.000
_cell.length_b   1.000
_cell.length_c   1.000
_cell.angle_alpha   90.00
_cell.angle_beta   90.00
_cell.angle_gamma   90.00
#
_symmetry.space_group_name_H-M   'P 1'
#
loop_
_entity.id
_entity.type
_entity.pdbx_description
1 polymer ?
#
loop_
_entity_poly.entity_id
_entity_poly.type
_entity_poly.pdbx_seq_one_letter_code
_entity_poly.pdbx_strand_id
1 'polypeptide(L)'
;MGNKIAKILVVGAGISGIRAALDFADIGYQVCVVEKSPAVGGILLQLDRQFPNNHCGMCRMLPMIDRDVCSQFCLRRGLFHDSISVHTSTEVVSIEGNPGQLKVVLSRQPRGVDSELCNFCGKCEEVCPVSVPDTFNEGLGERKAICLPVPHQTSGPYSIDWASCTKCGECEKACPTGAVKLDNEHETFDMEDVAAVIIATGTKLFNPDSVDLYGCGEFPNVVTSTAFERIISSSGPFKGSLVRPSDGREVKKVAWLQCVGSRNLMIGADYCSSACCMFAIKEALLAREKMSKDAETVIFYMDMRTFGRDFQRYRDRAEKESGVRFVRCRVHSIEPGENPDDLRLKYVDSSRKTVEEDFDMIVLSTGKEPGRKLPDYASHEGVFVADSAKGLKDISGSVIGAEVAAGRASRMLKNLGIMPADKDKDQKSAGQSKAFEERPRVQVVLCECGVISDAGSLLDGIESELEKFPGRLDIVRVKSLCRKEGWDKVKQIIRDGSANRLVFAACNKNVLGPKIKELEEDTEIFDSIVESADIYSGDERSIDSLIKDLDMAVSRLRSRRALFEHSQPVTGSALVIGGGPAGLSAALALADHKIDVFLVEKSETLGGNLKYIIDKELRQSIEEILNKVEGNPRIKIHKEAELITSSGISGNFTSKIQMKTGEQKTILHGVTILATGGTAAETDSYSMDDHERIVSLFEMEKLVNDASFSGQAVKSIVMIQCAGTREEPRNYCSRVCCIKSLNNALKIKQIHPDAEVYIFYRDIMTYGDSERIYTEARKKGIVFIPFDIDTKPEVLVESGGLLVKGIDPVLGVPVELKPDWLSLAVGVVPNFIKDLVKIFGIETTQDGFIKEADSKWRPVDTGQEGIFVCGLARAPARADEAMKEGEAAAQRALRILSKNEIIPQRLLARVRHSICSMCSLCIEVCPFNARYIDTAEGKIMVDIASCQGCGTCAAICPNSATLIVDFEDDGIMNVIEAAL
;
A
#
# COMPACT_ATOMS: atom_id res chain seq x y z
N MET A 1 -34.42 -18.93 6.24
CA MET A 1 -32.99 -19.28 6.37
C MET A 1 -32.32 -18.07 6.98
N GLY A 2 -31.82 -18.17 8.21
CA GLY A 2 -31.23 -17.02 8.91
C GLY A 2 -30.03 -16.47 8.13
N ASN A 3 -29.88 -15.14 8.09
CA ASN A 3 -28.72 -14.45 7.52
C ASN A 3 -27.44 -14.93 8.22
N LYS A 4 -26.82 -16.00 7.72
CA LYS A 4 -25.48 -16.40 8.14
C LYS A 4 -24.52 -15.34 7.59
N ILE A 5 -23.90 -14.60 8.48
CA ILE A 5 -22.93 -13.57 8.12
C ILE A 5 -21.75 -14.24 7.42
N ALA A 6 -21.49 -13.85 6.17
CA ALA A 6 -20.43 -14.43 5.36
C ALA A 6 -19.04 -14.09 5.91
N LYS A 7 -18.25 -15.12 6.20
CA LYS A 7 -16.87 -15.00 6.68
C LYS A 7 -15.88 -15.15 5.53
N ILE A 8 -14.96 -14.21 5.39
CA ILE A 8 -13.87 -14.25 4.41
C ILE A 8 -12.59 -14.63 5.14
N LEU A 9 -11.83 -15.57 4.59
CA LEU A 9 -10.49 -15.89 5.11
C LEU A 9 -9.42 -15.25 4.23
N VAL A 10 -8.50 -14.51 4.81
CA VAL A 10 -7.31 -13.96 4.15
C VAL A 10 -6.07 -14.64 4.70
N VAL A 11 -5.30 -15.28 3.84
CA VAL A 11 -4.10 -16.05 4.19
C VAL A 11 -2.86 -15.22 3.88
N GLY A 12 -2.19 -14.77 4.94
CA GLY A 12 -1.05 -13.85 4.90
C GLY A 12 -1.46 -12.42 5.25
N ALA A 13 -0.73 -11.81 6.17
CA ALA A 13 -0.97 -10.46 6.69
C ALA A 13 0.13 -9.46 6.26
N GLY A 14 0.74 -9.69 5.09
CA GLY A 14 1.50 -8.64 4.38
C GLY A 14 0.57 -7.60 3.76
N ILE A 15 1.11 -6.62 3.03
CA ILE A 15 0.30 -5.52 2.47
C ILE A 15 -0.89 -5.97 1.63
N SER A 16 -0.73 -7.00 0.79
CA SER A 16 -1.85 -7.51 0.00
C SER A 16 -2.96 -8.08 0.87
N GLY A 17 -2.59 -8.79 1.94
CA GLY A 17 -3.55 -9.35 2.88
C GLY A 17 -4.27 -8.26 3.66
N ILE A 18 -3.53 -7.27 4.16
CA ILE A 18 -4.09 -6.11 4.85
C ILE A 18 -5.07 -5.35 3.94
N ARG A 19 -4.67 -5.11 2.69
CA ARG A 19 -5.51 -4.41 1.72
C ARG A 19 -6.80 -5.18 1.41
N ALA A 20 -6.68 -6.48 1.12
CA ALA A 20 -7.84 -7.33 0.85
C ALA A 20 -8.79 -7.40 2.04
N ALA A 21 -8.25 -7.55 3.26
CA ALA A 21 -9.04 -7.59 4.48
C ALA A 21 -9.82 -6.28 4.70
N LEU A 22 -9.17 -5.12 4.52
CA LEU A 22 -9.82 -3.82 4.61
C LEU A 22 -10.92 -3.65 3.56
N ASP A 23 -10.69 -4.08 2.31
CA ASP A 23 -11.70 -3.98 1.26
C ASP A 23 -12.97 -4.79 1.55
N PHE A 24 -12.82 -6.01 2.07
CA PHE A 24 -13.98 -6.81 2.47
C PHE A 24 -14.69 -6.21 3.69
N ALA A 25 -13.92 -5.74 4.66
CA ALA A 25 -14.44 -5.15 5.88
C ALA A 25 -15.22 -3.85 5.60
N ASP A 26 -14.73 -3.00 4.70
CA ASP A 26 -15.39 -1.75 4.29
C ASP A 26 -16.71 -2.00 3.54
N ILE A 27 -16.84 -3.14 2.85
CA ILE A 27 -18.09 -3.58 2.19
C ILE A 27 -19.06 -4.23 3.20
N GLY A 28 -18.59 -4.59 4.41
CA GLY A 28 -19.42 -5.13 5.50
C GLY A 28 -19.30 -6.64 5.73
N TYR A 29 -18.32 -7.31 5.12
CA TYR A 29 -18.04 -8.72 5.40
C TYR A 29 -17.27 -8.91 6.72
N GLN A 30 -17.47 -10.05 7.37
CA GLN A 30 -16.59 -10.49 8.45
C GLN A 30 -15.35 -11.14 7.85
N VAL A 31 -14.18 -10.77 8.36
CA VAL A 31 -12.89 -11.18 7.82
C VAL A 31 -12.06 -11.80 8.94
N CYS A 32 -11.52 -12.98 8.65
CA CYS A 32 -10.48 -13.62 9.42
C CYS A 32 -9.18 -13.52 8.63
N VAL A 33 -8.12 -12.97 9.24
CA VAL A 33 -6.79 -12.95 8.66
C VAL A 33 -5.93 -13.95 9.42
N VAL A 34 -5.34 -14.90 8.70
CA VAL A 34 -4.36 -15.85 9.27
C VAL A 34 -2.95 -15.48 8.81
N GLU A 35 -1.99 -15.50 9.71
CA GLU A 35 -0.59 -15.18 9.43
C GLU A 35 0.31 -16.26 10.04
N LYS A 36 1.23 -16.81 9.23
CA LYS A 36 2.19 -17.84 9.65
C LYS A 36 3.13 -17.28 10.72
N SER A 37 3.62 -16.06 10.52
CA SER A 37 4.51 -15.36 11.45
C SER A 37 3.77 -15.02 12.76
N PRO A 38 4.48 -14.91 13.90
CA PRO A 38 3.89 -14.35 15.13
C PRO A 38 3.49 -12.87 15.00
N ALA A 39 3.94 -12.15 13.96
CA ALA A 39 3.58 -10.76 13.69
C ALA A 39 3.07 -10.53 12.25
N VAL A 40 2.22 -9.51 12.11
CA VAL A 40 1.67 -9.04 10.82
C VAL A 40 2.56 -8.00 10.16
N GLY A 41 2.44 -7.80 8.85
CA GLY A 41 3.13 -6.77 8.06
C GLY A 41 4.11 -7.32 7.01
N GLY A 42 4.56 -8.58 7.18
CA GLY A 42 5.50 -9.23 6.26
C GLY A 42 6.81 -8.46 6.09
N ILE A 43 7.41 -8.53 4.90
CA ILE A 43 8.69 -7.86 4.59
C ILE A 43 8.69 -6.35 4.85
N LEU A 44 7.51 -5.71 4.82
CA LEU A 44 7.45 -4.27 5.01
C LEU A 44 7.89 -3.83 6.40
N LEU A 45 7.76 -4.68 7.42
CA LEU A 45 8.24 -4.38 8.77
C LEU A 45 9.76 -4.14 8.81
N GLN A 46 10.50 -4.73 7.86
CA GLN A 46 11.95 -4.56 7.76
C GLN A 46 12.33 -3.30 6.98
N LEU A 47 11.39 -2.62 6.32
CA LEU A 47 11.64 -1.46 5.45
C LEU A 47 11.27 -0.15 6.14
N ASP A 48 12.25 0.72 6.36
CA ASP A 48 12.02 2.02 7.01
C ASP A 48 11.40 3.04 6.07
N ARG A 49 11.95 3.17 4.86
CA ARG A 49 11.56 4.17 3.86
C ARG A 49 11.21 3.51 2.52
N GLN A 50 10.41 4.21 1.72
CA GLN A 50 9.89 3.67 0.46
C GLN A 50 10.23 4.58 -0.72
N PHE A 51 10.72 3.99 -1.82
CA PHE A 51 10.86 4.70 -3.09
C PHE A 51 9.48 5.01 -3.69
N PRO A 52 9.33 6.03 -4.56
CA PRO A 52 10.38 6.94 -5.04
C PRO A 52 10.47 8.25 -4.25
N ASN A 53 9.75 8.41 -3.13
CA ASN A 53 9.71 9.66 -2.38
C ASN A 53 10.44 9.60 -1.02
N ASN A 54 11.05 8.47 -0.68
CA ASN A 54 11.74 8.23 0.60
C ASN A 54 10.85 8.44 1.84
N HIS A 55 9.53 8.41 1.68
CA HIS A 55 8.63 8.54 2.82
C HIS A 55 8.82 7.38 3.80
N CYS A 56 8.77 7.70 5.10
CA CYS A 56 8.83 6.70 6.15
C CYS A 56 7.60 5.76 6.07
N GLY A 57 7.87 4.49 5.81
CA GLY A 57 6.89 3.40 5.78
C GLY A 57 6.38 3.06 7.17
N MET A 58 7.22 3.17 8.22
CA MET A 58 6.81 2.90 9.61
C MET A 58 5.64 3.78 10.05
N CYS A 59 5.69 5.07 9.71
CA CYS A 59 4.60 6.03 9.93
C CYS A 59 3.29 5.65 9.22
N ARG A 60 3.28 4.71 8.28
CA ARG A 60 2.07 4.25 7.58
C ARG A 60 1.65 2.84 7.99
N MET A 61 2.44 2.12 8.81
CA MET A 61 2.20 0.71 9.15
C MET A 61 2.13 0.44 10.65
N LEU A 62 2.88 1.19 11.47
CA LEU A 62 2.91 1.00 12.92
C LEU A 62 2.06 2.08 13.59
N PRO A 63 1.04 1.71 14.38
CA PRO A 63 0.34 2.68 15.23
C PRO A 63 1.28 3.07 16.38
N MET A 64 1.78 4.31 16.34
CA MET A 64 2.46 4.93 17.49
C MET A 64 1.48 5.58 18.46
N ILE A 65 0.17 5.58 18.16
CA ILE A 65 -0.89 6.22 18.94
C ILE A 65 -2.08 5.25 19.06
N ASP A 66 -2.84 5.44 20.14
CA ASP A 66 -4.00 4.69 20.62
C ASP A 66 -4.99 4.21 19.54
N ARG A 67 -5.58 3.03 19.83
CA ARG A 67 -6.45 2.18 19.01
C ARG A 67 -7.62 2.93 18.35
N ASP A 68 -8.09 4.00 18.98
CA ASP A 68 -9.38 4.64 18.66
C ASP A 68 -9.24 6.01 17.95
N VAL A 69 -8.01 6.51 17.71
CA VAL A 69 -7.76 7.88 17.20
C VAL A 69 -7.17 7.89 15.76
N CYS A 70 -6.88 6.73 15.18
CA CYS A 70 -6.28 6.66 13.85
C CYS A 70 -7.32 6.79 12.72
N SER A 71 -7.07 7.73 11.81
CA SER A 71 -7.97 8.13 10.72
C SER A 71 -8.36 7.00 9.76
N GLN A 72 -9.59 7.04 9.24
CA GLN A 72 -10.20 6.04 8.34
C GLN A 72 -9.45 5.77 7.03
N PHE A 73 -8.45 6.58 6.69
CA PHE A 73 -7.76 6.59 5.40
C PHE A 73 -6.26 6.32 5.54
N CYS A 74 -5.78 6.11 6.76
CA CYS A 74 -4.39 5.79 7.01
C CYS A 74 -4.24 4.29 7.21
N LEU A 75 -3.31 3.66 6.48
CA LEU A 75 -2.85 2.30 6.81
C LEU A 75 -2.23 2.19 8.23
N ARG A 76 -2.05 3.31 8.95
CA ARG A 76 -1.85 3.32 10.42
C ARG A 76 -2.95 2.57 11.16
N ARG A 77 -4.14 2.43 10.57
CA ARG A 77 -5.24 1.61 11.08
C ARG A 77 -4.88 0.12 11.14
N GLY A 78 -3.73 -0.35 10.65
CA GLY A 78 -3.36 -1.76 10.71
C GLY A 78 -4.51 -2.67 10.25
N LEU A 79 -4.68 -3.83 10.88
CA LEU A 79 -5.87 -4.67 10.74
C LEU A 79 -6.96 -4.29 11.77
N PHE A 80 -6.95 -3.08 12.33
CA PHE A 80 -7.84 -2.64 13.41
C PHE A 80 -9.20 -2.18 12.84
N HIS A 81 -10.09 -3.16 12.64
CA HIS A 81 -11.48 -2.97 12.21
C HIS A 81 -12.37 -3.98 12.94
N ASP A 82 -13.58 -3.61 13.37
CA ASP A 82 -14.49 -4.49 14.14
C ASP A 82 -14.89 -5.78 13.44
N SER A 83 -14.76 -5.81 12.11
CA SER A 83 -15.00 -6.99 11.28
C SER A 83 -13.74 -7.74 10.87
N ILE A 84 -12.57 -7.36 11.39
CA ILE A 84 -11.33 -8.05 11.09
C ILE A 84 -10.84 -8.72 12.38
N SER A 85 -10.75 -10.03 12.34
CA SER A 85 -10.07 -10.85 13.34
C SER A 85 -8.72 -11.31 12.79
N VAL A 86 -7.70 -11.40 13.64
CA VAL A 86 -6.34 -11.75 13.21
C VAL A 86 -5.80 -12.91 14.06
N HIS A 87 -5.44 -14.00 13.39
CA HIS A 87 -4.81 -15.17 13.98
C HIS A 87 -3.38 -15.29 13.48
N THR A 88 -2.41 -14.77 14.25
CA THR A 88 -0.99 -14.96 13.96
C THR A 88 -0.50 -16.32 14.48
N SER A 89 0.65 -16.79 13.99
CA SER A 89 1.16 -18.15 14.19
C SER A 89 0.20 -19.24 13.69
N THR A 90 -0.59 -18.93 12.65
CA THR A 90 -1.64 -19.82 12.11
C THR A 90 -1.48 -20.00 10.61
N GLU A 91 -1.58 -21.24 10.14
CA GLU A 91 -1.49 -21.64 8.74
C GLU A 91 -2.73 -22.43 8.30
N VAL A 92 -3.02 -22.42 7.00
CA VAL A 92 -4.07 -23.25 6.39
C VAL A 92 -3.49 -24.61 6.03
N VAL A 93 -4.17 -25.68 6.45
CA VAL A 93 -3.80 -27.07 6.13
C VAL A 93 -4.54 -27.55 4.89
N SER A 94 -5.87 -27.41 4.89
CA SER A 94 -6.72 -27.83 3.79
C SER A 94 -7.95 -26.92 3.66
N ILE A 95 -8.52 -26.91 2.45
CA ILE A 95 -9.77 -26.23 2.13
C ILE A 95 -10.63 -27.23 1.36
N GLU A 96 -11.86 -27.42 1.83
CA GLU A 96 -12.84 -28.31 1.23
C GLU A 96 -14.21 -27.61 1.16
N GLY A 97 -15.15 -28.19 0.42
CA GLY A 97 -16.51 -27.70 0.30
C GLY A 97 -16.75 -26.94 -1.00
N ASN A 98 -17.82 -26.14 -1.04
CA ASN A 98 -18.20 -25.37 -2.23
C ASN A 98 -18.00 -23.87 -1.99
N PRO A 99 -17.77 -23.07 -3.05
CA PRO A 99 -17.75 -21.62 -2.94
C PRO A 99 -18.97 -21.09 -2.17
N GLY A 100 -18.75 -20.19 -1.21
CA GLY A 100 -19.79 -19.68 -0.33
C GLY A 100 -20.00 -20.48 0.96
N GLN A 101 -19.54 -21.73 1.03
CA GLN A 101 -19.63 -22.59 2.21
C GLN A 101 -18.43 -23.55 2.26
N LEU A 102 -17.24 -22.98 2.39
CA LEU A 102 -15.99 -23.70 2.53
C LEU A 102 -15.76 -24.08 4.00
N LYS A 103 -15.15 -25.25 4.19
CA LYS A 103 -14.56 -25.69 5.45
C LYS A 103 -13.05 -25.57 5.32
N VAL A 104 -12.42 -24.84 6.23
CA VAL A 104 -10.98 -24.62 6.24
C VAL A 104 -10.39 -25.20 7.50
N VAL A 105 -9.38 -26.06 7.36
CA VAL A 105 -8.62 -26.61 8.50
C VAL A 105 -7.45 -25.68 8.77
N LEU A 106 -7.38 -25.15 9.99
CA LEU A 106 -6.33 -24.23 10.43
C LEU A 106 -5.42 -24.92 11.45
N SER A 107 -4.13 -24.61 11.34
CA SER A 107 -3.05 -25.15 12.16
C SER A 107 -2.37 -23.99 12.87
N ARG A 108 -2.49 -23.91 14.19
CA ARG A 108 -1.91 -22.85 15.01
C ARG A 108 -0.76 -23.38 15.85
N GLN A 109 0.41 -22.79 15.63
CA GLN A 109 1.57 -22.98 16.49
C GLN A 109 1.34 -22.24 17.81
N PRO A 110 1.64 -22.89 18.96
CA PRO A 110 1.48 -22.22 20.24
C PRO A 110 2.42 -21.03 20.30
N ARG A 111 2.01 -19.90 20.89
CA ARG A 111 2.93 -18.77 21.11
C ARG A 111 3.78 -18.93 22.36
N GLY A 112 3.31 -19.78 23.29
CA GLY A 112 3.91 -19.94 24.62
C GLY A 112 3.69 -18.77 25.56
N VAL A 113 2.97 -17.73 25.11
CA VAL A 113 2.60 -16.56 25.90
C VAL A 113 1.14 -16.24 25.63
N ASP A 114 0.36 -16.15 26.70
CA ASP A 114 -1.05 -15.79 26.70
C ASP A 114 -1.20 -14.28 26.45
N SER A 115 -1.85 -13.93 25.33
CA SER A 115 -2.03 -12.54 24.92
C SER A 115 -2.89 -11.71 25.87
N GLU A 116 -3.82 -12.35 26.60
CA GLU A 116 -4.73 -11.65 27.52
C GLU A 116 -4.08 -11.33 28.87
N LEU A 117 -3.06 -12.11 29.24
CA LEU A 117 -2.36 -11.97 30.52
C LEU A 117 -1.02 -11.21 30.38
N CYS A 118 -0.42 -11.19 29.20
CA CYS A 118 0.89 -10.56 28.99
C CYS A 118 0.80 -9.03 29.12
N ASN A 119 1.65 -8.45 29.97
CA ASN A 119 1.73 -7.02 30.21
C ASN A 119 3.00 -6.35 29.63
N PHE A 120 3.73 -7.07 28.76
CA PHE A 120 4.91 -6.54 28.05
C PHE A 120 6.10 -6.11 28.92
N CYS A 121 6.19 -6.59 30.17
CA CYS A 121 7.22 -6.12 31.12
C CYS A 121 8.68 -6.53 30.82
N GLY A 122 8.95 -7.37 29.81
CA GLY A 122 10.31 -7.76 29.40
C GLY A 122 11.05 -8.74 30.30
N LYS A 123 10.63 -8.93 31.55
CA LYS A 123 11.29 -9.83 32.54
C LYS A 123 11.57 -11.24 32.02
N CYS A 124 10.68 -11.78 31.19
CA CYS A 124 10.82 -13.12 30.62
C CYS A 124 11.98 -13.23 29.62
N GLU A 125 12.29 -12.16 28.89
CA GLU A 125 13.41 -12.07 27.96
C GLU A 125 14.74 -11.93 28.72
N GLU A 126 14.78 -11.10 29.77
CA GLU A 126 15.97 -10.87 30.60
C GLU A 126 16.55 -12.16 31.21
N VAL A 127 15.67 -13.08 31.65
CA VAL A 127 16.07 -14.35 32.29
C VAL A 127 16.32 -15.48 31.29
N CYS A 128 16.04 -15.28 30.00
CA CYS A 128 16.17 -16.35 29.01
C CYS A 128 17.65 -16.67 28.72
N PRO A 129 18.12 -17.92 28.97
CA PRO A 129 19.52 -18.28 28.76
C PRO A 129 19.87 -18.52 27.29
N VAL A 130 18.88 -18.66 26.40
CA VAL A 130 19.09 -18.97 24.99
C VAL A 130 19.28 -17.67 24.20
N SER A 131 20.38 -17.59 23.44
CA SER A 131 20.65 -16.53 22.46
C SER A 131 20.71 -17.15 21.07
N VAL A 132 20.01 -16.55 20.10
CA VAL A 132 20.01 -16.97 18.70
C VAL A 132 20.13 -15.77 17.77
N PRO A 133 20.61 -15.95 16.52
CA PRO A 133 20.65 -14.87 15.54
C PRO A 133 19.27 -14.22 15.35
N ASP A 134 19.25 -12.90 15.33
CA ASP A 134 18.04 -12.13 15.13
C ASP A 134 17.61 -12.16 13.66
N THR A 135 16.70 -13.09 13.35
CA THR A 135 16.12 -13.27 12.02
C THR A 135 15.39 -12.02 11.49
N PHE A 136 14.83 -11.17 12.36
CA PHE A 136 14.19 -9.94 11.92
C PHE A 136 15.22 -8.92 11.43
N ASN A 137 16.36 -8.87 12.13
CA ASN A 137 17.52 -8.05 11.77
C ASN A 137 18.52 -8.79 10.86
N GLU A 138 18.08 -9.81 10.11
CA GLU A 138 18.88 -10.54 9.11
C GLU A 138 20.19 -11.12 9.68
N GLY A 139 20.19 -11.50 10.95
CA GLY A 139 21.35 -12.09 11.63
C GLY A 139 22.41 -11.09 12.11
N LEU A 140 22.19 -9.78 11.95
CA LEU A 140 23.11 -8.71 12.37
C LEU A 140 23.19 -8.48 13.90
N GLY A 141 22.65 -9.40 14.69
CA GLY A 141 22.59 -9.33 16.14
C GLY A 141 21.99 -10.61 16.72
N GLU A 142 21.81 -10.63 18.03
CA GLU A 142 21.19 -11.75 18.74
C GLU A 142 19.86 -11.33 19.38
N ARG A 143 18.96 -12.31 19.49
CA ARG A 143 17.72 -12.22 20.26
C ARG A 143 17.58 -13.43 21.17
N LYS A 144 16.71 -13.31 22.18
CA LYS A 144 16.37 -14.44 23.05
C LYS A 144 15.34 -15.36 22.40
N ALA A 145 15.23 -16.59 22.92
CA ALA A 145 14.19 -17.53 22.46
C ALA A 145 12.77 -17.04 22.76
N ILE A 146 12.56 -16.36 23.90
CA ILE A 146 11.35 -15.59 24.16
C ILE A 146 11.65 -14.11 23.92
N CYS A 147 11.01 -13.53 22.91
CA CYS A 147 11.28 -12.15 22.50
C CYS A 147 10.02 -11.50 21.93
N LEU A 148 10.07 -10.19 21.73
CA LEU A 148 9.11 -9.52 20.86
C LEU A 148 9.38 -9.94 19.41
N PRO A 149 8.34 -10.34 18.63
CA PRO A 149 8.49 -10.64 17.21
C PRO A 149 9.07 -9.50 16.36
N VAL A 150 8.85 -8.24 16.77
CA VAL A 150 9.42 -7.05 16.15
C VAL A 150 9.86 -6.03 17.23
N PRO A 151 10.91 -5.21 16.99
CA PRO A 151 11.53 -4.35 18.01
C PRO A 151 10.60 -3.32 18.70
N HIS A 152 9.50 -2.93 18.05
CA HIS A 152 8.57 -1.92 18.55
C HIS A 152 7.11 -2.38 18.49
N GLN A 153 6.84 -3.64 18.80
CA GLN A 153 5.47 -4.16 18.80
C GLN A 153 4.67 -3.53 19.95
N THR A 154 3.91 -2.47 19.65
CA THR A 154 3.07 -1.77 20.65
C THR A 154 1.84 -2.58 21.08
N SER A 155 1.49 -3.67 20.36
CA SER A 155 0.16 -4.28 20.43
C SER A 155 0.11 -5.81 20.28
N GLY A 156 1.18 -6.57 20.55
CA GLY A 156 1.10 -8.04 20.53
C GLY A 156 2.17 -8.74 21.36
N PRO A 157 1.79 -9.79 22.12
CA PRO A 157 2.60 -10.33 23.22
C PRO A 157 3.94 -10.88 22.73
N TYR A 158 4.87 -11.06 23.67
CA TYR A 158 6.06 -11.88 23.47
C TYR A 158 5.69 -13.23 22.85
N SER A 159 6.61 -13.82 22.09
CA SER A 159 6.45 -15.14 21.51
C SER A 159 7.68 -15.98 21.79
N ILE A 160 7.48 -17.28 21.96
CA ILE A 160 8.56 -18.26 22.08
C ILE A 160 8.90 -18.80 20.69
N ASP A 161 10.18 -18.74 20.34
CA ASP A 161 10.76 -19.50 19.25
C ASP A 161 11.02 -20.94 19.71
N TRP A 162 10.07 -21.82 19.39
CA TRP A 162 10.12 -23.22 19.79
C TRP A 162 11.25 -24.02 19.14
N ALA A 163 11.79 -23.57 18.01
CA ALA A 163 12.93 -24.24 17.39
C ALA A 163 14.20 -24.07 18.23
N SER A 164 14.27 -22.97 19.01
CA SER A 164 15.43 -22.58 19.79
C SER A 164 15.25 -22.79 21.30
N CYS A 165 14.02 -22.80 21.79
CA CYS A 165 13.70 -22.89 23.22
C CYS A 165 14.11 -24.23 23.84
N THR A 166 14.87 -24.17 24.95
CA THR A 166 15.29 -25.35 25.72
C THR A 166 14.26 -25.82 26.76
N LYS A 167 13.14 -25.11 26.89
CA LYS A 167 12.10 -25.32 27.93
C LYS A 167 12.65 -25.31 29.37
N CYS A 168 13.61 -24.44 29.67
CA CYS A 168 14.24 -24.37 31.00
C CYS A 168 13.31 -23.87 32.14
N GLY A 169 12.19 -23.21 31.85
CA GLY A 169 11.22 -22.75 32.85
C GLY A 169 11.51 -21.40 33.50
N GLU A 170 12.67 -20.77 33.25
CA GLU A 170 13.04 -19.51 33.92
C GLU A 170 12.12 -18.33 33.55
N CYS A 171 11.73 -18.23 32.28
CA CYS A 171 10.80 -17.20 31.81
C CYS A 171 9.38 -17.34 32.38
N GLU A 172 8.95 -18.57 32.69
CA GLU A 172 7.66 -18.86 33.33
C GLU A 172 7.67 -18.43 34.79
N LYS A 173 8.74 -18.75 35.54
CA LYS A 173 8.91 -18.31 36.94
C LYS A 173 8.99 -16.79 37.07
N ALA A 174 9.64 -16.12 36.11
CA ALA A 174 9.81 -14.66 36.11
C ALA A 174 8.55 -13.90 35.69
N CYS A 175 7.55 -14.56 35.10
CA CYS A 175 6.35 -13.90 34.57
C CYS A 175 5.39 -13.50 35.70
N PRO A 176 5.21 -12.20 35.99
CA PRO A 176 4.39 -11.76 37.13
C PRO A 176 2.89 -12.02 36.96
N THR A 177 2.43 -12.17 35.72
CA THR A 177 1.01 -12.41 35.40
C THR A 177 0.69 -13.87 35.11
N GLY A 178 1.69 -14.76 35.08
CA GLY A 178 1.52 -16.15 34.67
C GLY A 178 1.14 -16.30 33.18
N ALA A 179 1.49 -15.33 32.34
CA ALA A 179 1.19 -15.35 30.92
C ALA A 179 2.05 -16.35 30.13
N VAL A 180 3.28 -16.59 30.56
CA VAL A 180 4.18 -17.56 29.90
C VAL A 180 3.76 -18.97 30.29
N LYS A 181 3.50 -19.82 29.31
CA LYS A 181 3.07 -21.21 29.48
C LYS A 181 3.87 -22.10 28.52
N LEU A 182 4.79 -22.90 29.06
CA LEU A 182 5.67 -23.77 28.27
C LEU A 182 4.99 -25.07 27.82
N ASP A 183 3.98 -25.51 28.56
CA ASP A 183 3.13 -26.66 28.25
C ASP A 183 1.95 -26.21 27.39
N ASN A 184 2.22 -25.97 26.10
CA ASN A 184 1.18 -25.73 25.10
C ASN A 184 1.39 -26.62 23.89
N GLU A 185 0.32 -27.26 23.46
CA GLU A 185 0.32 -28.12 22.29
C GLU A 185 -0.04 -27.35 21.03
N HIS A 186 0.38 -27.91 19.90
CA HIS A 186 -0.05 -27.47 18.60
C HIS A 186 -1.57 -27.67 18.47
N GLU A 187 -2.29 -26.60 18.12
CA GLU A 187 -3.73 -26.64 17.95
C GLU A 187 -4.07 -26.81 16.46
N THR A 188 -5.00 -27.70 16.14
CA THR A 188 -5.62 -27.78 14.82
C THR A 188 -7.12 -27.65 15.02
N PHE A 189 -7.76 -26.75 14.28
CA PHE A 189 -9.18 -26.45 14.44
C PHE A 189 -9.83 -26.14 13.10
N ASP A 190 -11.11 -26.44 13.02
CA ASP A 190 -11.92 -26.24 11.83
C ASP A 190 -12.56 -24.85 11.85
N MET A 191 -12.49 -24.16 10.71
CA MET A 191 -13.29 -22.97 10.43
C MET A 191 -14.33 -23.32 9.37
N GLU A 192 -15.58 -23.45 9.81
CA GLU A 192 -16.72 -23.70 8.94
C GLU A 192 -17.37 -22.41 8.42
N ASP A 193 -18.18 -22.55 7.37
CA ASP A 193 -18.94 -21.45 6.75
C ASP A 193 -18.06 -20.30 6.21
N VAL A 194 -16.87 -20.62 5.69
CA VAL A 194 -16.02 -19.64 5.01
C VAL A 194 -16.55 -19.41 3.59
N ALA A 195 -16.91 -18.18 3.28
CA ALA A 195 -17.54 -17.87 2.00
C ALA A 195 -16.53 -17.80 0.84
N ALA A 196 -15.34 -17.25 1.10
CA ALA A 196 -14.24 -17.19 0.14
C ALA A 196 -12.89 -17.11 0.85
N VAL A 197 -11.83 -17.53 0.16
CA VAL A 197 -10.44 -17.47 0.67
C VAL A 197 -9.57 -16.63 -0.27
N ILE A 198 -8.78 -15.72 0.30
CA ILE A 198 -7.77 -14.93 -0.42
C ILE A 198 -6.38 -15.38 0.00
N ILE A 199 -5.55 -15.85 -0.93
CA ILE A 199 -4.14 -16.14 -0.71
C ILE A 199 -3.32 -14.89 -1.01
N ALA A 200 -2.71 -14.33 0.03
CA ALA A 200 -1.91 -13.11 0.02
C ALA A 200 -0.55 -13.30 0.73
N THR A 201 0.05 -14.48 0.57
CA THR A 201 1.24 -14.93 1.30
C THR A 201 2.55 -14.26 0.89
N GLY A 202 2.53 -13.33 -0.06
CA GLY A 202 3.70 -12.61 -0.56
C GLY A 202 4.72 -13.50 -1.28
N THR A 203 5.93 -12.95 -1.50
CA THR A 203 7.07 -13.63 -2.14
C THR A 203 8.29 -13.54 -1.23
N LYS A 204 9.11 -14.59 -1.17
CA LYS A 204 10.39 -14.58 -0.46
C LYS A 204 11.46 -13.84 -1.29
N LEU A 205 12.42 -13.23 -0.62
CA LEU A 205 13.66 -12.80 -1.27
C LEU A 205 14.58 -14.00 -1.51
N PHE A 206 15.33 -13.92 -2.59
CA PHE A 206 16.36 -14.87 -2.95
C PHE A 206 17.43 -14.93 -1.86
N ASN A 207 17.77 -16.14 -1.41
CA ASN A 207 18.86 -16.34 -0.47
C ASN A 207 20.19 -16.49 -1.22
N PRO A 208 21.11 -15.50 -1.18
CA PRO A 208 22.40 -15.61 -1.86
C PRO A 208 23.29 -16.73 -1.30
N ASP A 209 23.12 -17.16 -0.04
CA ASP A 209 23.93 -18.25 0.53
C ASP A 209 23.67 -19.61 -0.15
N SER A 210 22.55 -19.73 -0.86
CA SER A 210 22.18 -20.98 -1.55
C SER A 210 23.00 -21.26 -2.80
N VAL A 211 23.71 -20.26 -3.32
CA VAL A 211 24.59 -20.37 -4.49
C VAL A 211 25.77 -19.45 -4.26
N ASP A 212 26.95 -20.04 -4.05
CA ASP A 212 28.22 -19.36 -3.79
C ASP A 212 28.65 -18.46 -4.96
N LEU A 213 27.98 -17.31 -5.09
CA LEU A 213 28.14 -16.36 -6.20
C LEU A 213 28.95 -15.13 -5.77
N TYR A 214 28.80 -14.71 -4.51
CA TYR A 214 29.33 -13.43 -4.02
C TYR A 214 29.82 -13.49 -2.55
N GLY A 215 30.12 -14.67 -2.00
CA GLY A 215 30.69 -14.80 -0.65
C GLY A 215 29.84 -14.23 0.49
N CYS A 216 28.50 -14.19 0.36
CA CYS A 216 27.59 -13.58 1.35
C CYS A 216 27.66 -14.24 2.74
N GLY A 217 27.99 -15.53 2.81
CA GLY A 217 28.24 -16.25 4.06
C GLY A 217 29.70 -16.24 4.51
N GLU A 218 30.62 -15.73 3.70
CA GLU A 218 32.06 -15.73 3.96
C GLU A 218 32.58 -14.36 4.40
N PHE A 219 32.07 -13.29 3.78
CA PHE A 219 32.49 -11.91 4.03
C PHE A 219 31.43 -11.17 4.86
N PRO A 220 31.72 -10.78 6.13
CA PRO A 220 30.72 -10.12 6.98
C PRO A 220 30.25 -8.76 6.45
N ASN A 221 31.04 -8.11 5.60
CA ASN A 221 30.71 -6.82 4.97
C ASN A 221 29.95 -6.96 3.64
N VAL A 222 29.67 -8.20 3.19
CA VAL A 222 28.73 -8.49 2.11
C VAL A 222 27.36 -8.74 2.73
N VAL A 223 26.42 -7.83 2.51
CA VAL A 223 25.10 -7.87 3.15
C VAL A 223 23.98 -7.92 2.10
N THR A 224 22.83 -8.49 2.45
CA THR A 224 21.63 -8.39 1.60
C THR A 224 21.03 -6.99 1.67
N SER A 225 20.22 -6.62 0.68
CA SER A 225 19.44 -5.38 0.70
C SER A 225 18.55 -5.24 1.95
N THR A 226 17.94 -6.33 2.42
CA THR A 226 17.18 -6.32 3.68
C THR A 226 18.08 -6.11 4.88
N ALA A 227 19.25 -6.76 4.95
CA ALA A 227 20.21 -6.54 6.02
C ALA A 227 20.67 -5.08 6.05
N PHE A 228 20.95 -4.49 4.89
CA PHE A 228 21.28 -3.07 4.78
C PHE A 228 20.16 -2.15 5.32
N GLU A 229 18.89 -2.42 4.98
CA GLU A 229 17.75 -1.69 5.56
C GLU A 229 17.74 -1.76 7.08
N ARG A 230 18.06 -2.93 7.66
CA ARG A 230 18.15 -3.10 9.11
C ARG A 230 19.34 -2.35 9.70
N ILE A 231 20.49 -2.29 9.03
CA ILE A 231 21.65 -1.49 9.48
C ILE A 231 21.28 -0.01 9.61
N ILE A 232 20.65 0.54 8.57
CA ILE A 232 20.28 1.96 8.55
C ILE A 232 19.00 2.26 9.33
N SER A 233 18.27 1.26 9.82
CA SER A 233 17.02 1.49 10.55
C SER A 233 17.26 2.02 11.95
N SER A 234 16.47 3.01 12.39
CA SER A 234 16.51 3.47 13.79
C SER A 234 16.08 2.38 14.78
N SER A 235 15.27 1.43 14.32
CA SER A 235 14.84 0.23 15.06
C SER A 235 15.78 -0.97 14.87
N GLY A 236 16.84 -0.79 14.09
CA GLY A 236 17.83 -1.84 13.78
C GLY A 236 18.88 -2.00 14.87
N PRO A 237 19.76 -3.02 14.74
CA PRO A 237 20.75 -3.36 15.76
C PRO A 237 21.77 -2.23 15.97
N PHE A 238 22.02 -1.42 14.92
CA PHE A 238 22.95 -0.29 14.98
C PHE A 238 22.25 1.07 15.22
N LYS A 239 20.97 1.07 15.60
CA LYS A 239 20.19 2.29 15.94
C LYS A 239 20.26 3.40 14.88
N GLY A 240 20.36 3.00 13.61
CA GLY A 240 20.42 3.88 12.46
C GLY A 240 21.82 4.38 12.08
N SER A 241 22.88 3.96 12.78
CA SER A 241 24.26 4.23 12.39
C SER A 241 24.71 3.29 11.27
N LEU A 242 25.17 3.85 10.14
CA LEU A 242 25.69 3.06 9.02
C LEU A 242 27.13 2.64 9.32
N VAL A 243 27.29 1.40 9.78
CA VAL A 243 28.57 0.81 10.19
C VAL A 243 28.82 -0.53 9.51
N ARG A 244 30.08 -0.93 9.44
CA ARG A 244 30.51 -2.26 8.96
C ARG A 244 30.12 -3.35 9.97
N PRO A 245 29.46 -4.44 9.56
CA PRO A 245 29.17 -5.55 10.45
C PRO A 245 30.42 -6.24 11.02
N SER A 246 31.55 -6.23 10.29
CA SER A 246 32.78 -6.92 10.74
C SER A 246 33.44 -6.27 11.95
N ASP A 247 33.53 -4.94 11.98
CA ASP A 247 34.38 -4.21 12.93
C ASP A 247 33.72 -2.96 13.55
N GLY A 248 32.48 -2.64 13.17
CA GLY A 248 31.72 -1.50 13.67
C GLY A 248 32.22 -0.13 13.22
N ARG A 249 33.18 -0.06 12.28
CA ARG A 249 33.70 1.22 11.76
C ARG A 249 32.69 1.88 10.82
N GLU A 250 32.84 3.19 10.69
CA GLU A 250 32.09 3.99 9.72
C GLU A 250 32.36 3.51 8.30
N VAL A 251 31.30 3.39 7.52
CA VAL A 251 31.35 3.01 6.10
C VAL A 251 31.58 4.26 5.27
N LYS A 252 32.65 4.30 4.46
CA LYS A 252 32.97 5.42 3.55
C LYS A 252 32.66 5.09 2.10
N LYS A 253 32.65 3.81 1.72
CA LYS A 253 32.44 3.40 0.33
C LYS A 253 31.56 2.16 0.23
N VAL A 254 30.41 2.29 -0.44
CA VAL A 254 29.41 1.21 -0.57
C VAL A 254 29.10 0.92 -2.03
N ALA A 255 29.06 -0.36 -2.38
CA ALA A 255 28.58 -0.83 -3.68
C ALA A 255 27.26 -1.60 -3.57
N TRP A 256 26.35 -1.43 -4.53
CA TRP A 256 25.17 -2.27 -4.72
C TRP A 256 25.32 -3.12 -5.97
N LEU A 257 25.17 -4.44 -5.84
CA LEU A 257 25.19 -5.36 -6.97
C LEU A 257 23.76 -5.74 -7.38
N GLN A 258 23.37 -5.36 -8.60
CA GLN A 258 22.02 -5.63 -9.12
C GLN A 258 21.84 -7.06 -9.62
N CYS A 259 20.57 -7.48 -9.70
CA CYS A 259 20.13 -8.75 -10.30
C CYS A 259 20.66 -10.01 -9.57
N VAL A 260 20.90 -9.93 -8.27
CA VAL A 260 21.24 -11.11 -7.46
C VAL A 260 19.99 -12.00 -7.34
N GLY A 261 20.04 -13.24 -7.82
CA GLY A 261 18.87 -14.13 -7.87
C GLY A 261 17.85 -13.82 -8.96
N SER A 262 18.23 -13.07 -10.00
CA SER A 262 17.37 -12.72 -11.14
C SER A 262 18.19 -12.52 -12.40
N ARG A 263 17.56 -12.64 -13.58
CA ARG A 263 18.23 -12.48 -14.87
C ARG A 263 19.52 -13.33 -14.95
N ASN A 264 19.44 -14.56 -14.42
CA ASN A 264 20.56 -15.47 -14.32
C ASN A 264 20.13 -16.87 -14.79
N LEU A 265 20.45 -17.19 -16.04
CA LEU A 265 20.12 -18.47 -16.66
C LEU A 265 20.82 -19.66 -15.97
N MET A 266 21.98 -19.43 -15.33
CA MET A 266 22.76 -20.50 -14.67
C MET A 266 22.00 -21.12 -13.49
N ILE A 267 21.12 -20.36 -12.84
CA ILE A 267 20.31 -20.80 -11.70
C ILE A 267 18.82 -20.91 -12.07
N GLY A 268 18.49 -20.91 -13.37
CA GLY A 268 17.10 -20.98 -13.84
C GLY A 268 16.26 -19.72 -13.60
N ALA A 269 16.88 -18.60 -13.22
CA ALA A 269 16.18 -17.35 -12.89
C ALA A 269 16.01 -16.44 -14.12
N ASP A 270 15.33 -16.91 -15.16
CA ASP A 270 15.00 -16.15 -16.38
C ASP A 270 13.76 -15.26 -16.18
N TYR A 271 13.89 -14.32 -15.25
CA TYR A 271 12.87 -13.33 -14.91
C TYR A 271 13.52 -12.12 -14.23
N CYS A 272 12.75 -11.04 -14.12
CA CYS A 272 13.14 -9.84 -13.40
C CYS A 272 12.33 -9.65 -12.13
N SER A 273 12.99 -9.30 -11.04
CA SER A 273 12.35 -9.05 -9.73
C SER A 273 11.57 -7.76 -9.61
N SER A 274 11.54 -6.93 -10.65
CA SER A 274 10.74 -5.69 -10.81
C SER A 274 10.97 -4.56 -9.79
N ALA A 275 11.65 -4.80 -8.67
CA ALA A 275 11.81 -3.81 -7.59
C ALA A 275 13.28 -3.51 -7.22
N CYS A 276 14.23 -4.39 -7.55
CA CYS A 276 15.61 -4.30 -7.06
C CYS A 276 16.37 -3.04 -7.46
N CYS A 277 16.21 -2.59 -8.70
CA CYS A 277 16.78 -1.34 -9.14
C CYS A 277 16.30 -0.14 -8.30
N MET A 278 15.03 -0.13 -7.88
CA MET A 278 14.44 1.00 -7.17
C MET A 278 14.79 1.02 -5.69
N PHE A 279 14.82 -0.14 -5.02
CA PHE A 279 15.28 -0.17 -3.63
C PHE A 279 16.77 0.14 -3.52
N ALA A 280 17.60 -0.25 -4.50
CA ALA A 280 19.03 0.06 -4.46
C ALA A 280 19.31 1.55 -4.64
N ILE A 281 18.58 2.23 -5.54
CA ILE A 281 18.65 3.70 -5.66
C ILE A 281 18.24 4.35 -4.33
N LYS A 282 17.18 3.83 -3.69
CA LYS A 282 16.74 4.31 -2.38
C LYS A 282 17.81 4.13 -1.31
N GLU A 283 18.32 2.92 -1.16
CA GLU A 283 19.37 2.59 -0.19
C GLU A 283 20.62 3.45 -0.41
N ALA A 284 21.06 3.65 -1.65
CA ALA A 284 22.19 4.52 -1.98
C ALA A 284 21.94 5.98 -1.59
N LEU A 285 20.74 6.51 -1.86
CA LEU A 285 20.35 7.86 -1.40
C LEU A 285 20.36 7.98 0.13
N LEU A 286 19.81 6.98 0.83
CA LEU A 286 19.78 6.97 2.29
C LEU A 286 21.17 6.80 2.91
N ALA A 287 22.05 6.05 2.25
CA ALA A 287 23.46 5.97 2.62
C ALA A 287 24.11 7.36 2.51
N ARG A 288 23.92 8.07 1.38
CA ARG A 288 24.43 9.43 1.20
C ARG A 288 23.91 10.43 2.24
N GLU A 289 22.68 10.27 2.74
CA GLU A 289 22.13 11.08 3.84
C GLU A 289 22.84 10.81 5.19
N LYS A 290 23.45 9.64 5.37
CA LYS A 290 24.03 9.17 6.63
C LYS A 290 25.55 9.15 6.69
N MET A 291 26.21 9.09 5.53
CA MET A 291 27.67 9.05 5.42
C MET A 291 28.28 10.46 5.40
N SER A 292 29.59 10.52 5.61
CA SER A 292 30.38 11.74 5.44
C SER A 292 30.30 12.27 3.99
N LYS A 293 30.59 13.56 3.78
CA LYS A 293 30.46 14.20 2.45
C LYS A 293 31.37 13.58 1.38
N ASP A 294 32.53 13.10 1.79
CA ASP A 294 33.56 12.43 1.00
C ASP A 294 33.25 10.96 0.69
N ALA A 295 32.18 10.40 1.26
CA ALA A 295 31.81 9.01 1.05
C ALA A 295 31.29 8.73 -0.37
N GLU A 296 31.47 7.51 -0.86
CA GLU A 296 31.09 7.09 -2.20
C GLU A 296 30.02 6.00 -2.18
N THR A 297 29.02 6.15 -3.05
CA THR A 297 27.99 5.13 -3.30
C THR A 297 27.97 4.76 -4.77
N VAL A 298 28.06 3.47 -5.07
CA VAL A 298 28.17 2.95 -6.45
C VAL A 298 27.13 1.85 -6.69
N ILE A 299 26.41 1.92 -7.80
CA ILE A 299 25.43 0.89 -8.20
C ILE A 299 25.93 0.20 -9.47
N PHE A 300 26.19 -1.11 -9.37
CA PHE A 300 26.59 -1.97 -10.49
C PHE A 300 25.39 -2.67 -11.10
N TYR A 301 25.12 -2.43 -12.38
CA TYR A 301 23.89 -2.87 -13.04
C TYR A 301 24.07 -3.31 -14.50
N MET A 302 23.08 -4.04 -15.02
CA MET A 302 22.99 -4.35 -16.47
C MET A 302 22.08 -3.37 -17.20
N ASP A 303 20.86 -3.21 -16.68
CA ASP A 303 19.83 -2.25 -17.09
C ASP A 303 19.16 -1.69 -15.83
N MET A 304 19.10 -0.37 -15.67
CA MET A 304 18.39 0.25 -14.55
C MET A 304 16.91 0.34 -14.88
N ARG A 305 16.10 -0.54 -14.27
CA ARG A 305 14.67 -0.70 -14.60
C ARG A 305 13.78 0.30 -13.87
N THR A 306 13.83 1.54 -14.31
CA THR A 306 13.07 2.70 -13.79
C THR A 306 11.72 2.88 -14.51
N PHE A 307 10.91 1.82 -14.54
CA PHE A 307 9.69 1.79 -15.38
C PHE A 307 8.49 2.57 -14.80
N GLY A 308 8.46 2.92 -13.51
CA GLY A 308 7.38 3.73 -12.94
C GLY A 308 7.41 5.19 -13.41
N ARG A 309 6.26 5.88 -13.39
CA ARG A 309 6.11 7.29 -13.80
C ARG A 309 7.21 8.18 -13.22
N ASP A 310 7.46 8.06 -11.91
CA ASP A 310 8.39 8.92 -11.19
C ASP A 310 9.80 8.32 -11.05
N PHE A 311 10.02 7.10 -11.57
CA PHE A 311 11.24 6.32 -11.27
C PHE A 311 12.46 6.83 -12.02
N GLN A 312 12.30 7.32 -13.26
CA GLN A 312 13.41 7.87 -14.02
C GLN A 312 13.98 9.13 -13.34
N ARG A 313 13.11 10.06 -12.94
CA ARG A 313 13.52 11.27 -12.20
C ARG A 313 14.17 10.94 -10.87
N TYR A 314 13.67 9.91 -10.18
CA TYR A 314 14.28 9.44 -8.95
C TYR A 314 15.72 8.94 -9.15
N ARG A 315 15.97 8.21 -10.25
CA ARG A 315 17.33 7.80 -10.65
C ARG A 315 18.20 9.00 -11.04
N ASP A 316 17.65 9.96 -11.78
CA ASP A 316 18.39 11.16 -12.19
C ASP A 316 18.76 12.04 -10.99
N ARG A 317 17.87 12.15 -9.99
CA ARG A 317 18.17 12.81 -8.71
C ARG A 317 19.35 12.14 -8.00
N ALA A 318 19.32 10.81 -7.92
CA ALA A 318 20.41 10.07 -7.28
C ALA A 318 21.75 10.31 -7.97
N GLU A 319 21.79 10.31 -9.29
CA GLU A 319 23.02 10.57 -10.06
C GLU A 319 23.47 12.03 -9.96
N LYS A 320 22.59 12.98 -10.31
CA LYS A 320 22.96 14.38 -10.56
C LYS A 320 23.00 15.23 -9.29
N GLU A 321 22.11 14.96 -8.33
CA GLU A 321 21.99 15.78 -7.11
C GLU A 321 22.73 15.14 -5.93
N SER A 322 22.76 13.82 -5.84
CA SER A 322 23.38 13.09 -4.71
C SER A 322 24.74 12.46 -5.01
N GLY A 323 25.16 12.42 -6.29
CA GLY A 323 26.46 11.90 -6.72
C GLY A 323 26.56 10.38 -6.67
N VAL A 324 25.44 9.65 -6.71
CA VAL A 324 25.45 8.18 -6.80
C VAL A 324 26.03 7.77 -8.15
N ARG A 325 27.12 6.99 -8.14
CA ARG A 325 27.77 6.49 -9.36
C ARG A 325 27.00 5.28 -9.90
N PHE A 326 26.63 5.31 -11.18
CA PHE A 326 26.01 4.18 -11.86
C PHE A 326 27.02 3.53 -12.80
N VAL A 327 27.36 2.26 -12.57
CA VAL A 327 28.32 1.52 -13.37
C VAL A 327 27.62 0.38 -14.09
N ARG A 328 27.56 0.45 -15.43
CA ARG A 328 26.92 -0.57 -16.26
C ARG A 328 27.82 -1.80 -16.41
N CYS A 329 27.88 -2.62 -15.37
CA CYS A 329 28.61 -3.86 -15.35
C CYS A 329 27.89 -4.90 -14.47
N ARG A 330 27.87 -6.15 -14.92
CA ARG A 330 27.54 -7.29 -14.05
C ARG A 330 28.84 -7.80 -13.43
N VAL A 331 29.02 -7.52 -12.14
CA VAL A 331 30.18 -7.99 -11.37
C VAL A 331 30.19 -9.52 -11.31
N HIS A 332 31.36 -10.10 -11.55
CA HIS A 332 31.57 -11.55 -11.57
C HIS A 332 31.78 -12.12 -10.17
N SER A 333 32.71 -11.54 -9.39
CA SER A 333 33.13 -12.03 -8.08
C SER A 333 33.50 -10.88 -7.14
N ILE A 334 33.55 -11.20 -5.85
CA ILE A 334 34.05 -10.32 -4.77
C ILE A 334 35.31 -10.97 -4.23
N GLU A 335 36.38 -10.20 -4.08
CA GLU A 335 37.66 -10.67 -3.55
C GLU A 335 38.04 -9.84 -2.30
N PRO A 336 38.92 -10.34 -1.41
CA PRO A 336 39.48 -9.51 -0.34
C PRO A 336 40.27 -8.31 -0.90
N GLY A 337 40.11 -7.15 -0.28
CA GLY A 337 40.82 -5.90 -0.62
C GLY A 337 42.27 -5.84 -0.12
N GLU A 338 42.88 -4.65 -0.17
CA GLU A 338 44.23 -4.45 0.38
C GLU A 338 44.27 -4.70 1.89
N ASN A 339 43.21 -4.29 2.60
CA ASN A 339 42.97 -4.70 3.97
C ASN A 339 42.06 -5.95 3.98
N PRO A 340 42.31 -6.93 4.87
CA PRO A 340 41.56 -8.19 4.90
C PRO A 340 40.03 -8.04 5.03
N ASP A 341 39.54 -6.97 5.65
CA ASP A 341 38.11 -6.74 5.86
C ASP A 341 37.44 -6.00 4.67
N ASP A 342 38.22 -5.37 3.80
CA ASP A 342 37.73 -4.61 2.64
C ASP A 342 37.39 -5.55 1.49
N LEU A 343 36.52 -5.10 0.57
CA LEU A 343 35.96 -5.91 -0.50
C LEU A 343 36.35 -5.33 -1.86
N ARG A 344 37.17 -6.06 -2.61
CA ARG A 344 37.63 -5.69 -3.95
C ARG A 344 36.65 -6.14 -5.02
N LEU A 345 36.32 -5.22 -5.91
CA LEU A 345 35.63 -5.49 -7.16
C LEU A 345 36.53 -5.23 -8.34
N LYS A 346 36.58 -6.18 -9.28
CA LYS A 346 37.21 -6.02 -10.59
C LYS A 346 36.16 -5.97 -11.68
N TYR A 347 36.13 -4.86 -12.42
CA TYR A 347 35.12 -4.63 -13.45
C TYR A 347 35.67 -3.77 -14.59
N VAL A 348 34.88 -3.65 -15.66
CA VAL A 348 35.19 -2.78 -16.79
C VAL A 348 34.31 -1.54 -16.71
N ASP A 349 34.91 -0.36 -16.68
CA ASP A 349 34.19 0.92 -16.60
C ASP A 349 33.62 1.36 -17.96
N SER A 350 32.91 2.50 -17.98
CA SER A 350 32.37 3.09 -19.22
C SER A 350 33.46 3.52 -20.22
N SER A 351 34.70 3.72 -19.76
CA SER A 351 35.88 4.01 -20.59
C SER A 351 36.57 2.74 -21.08
N ARG A 352 36.01 1.56 -20.81
CA ARG A 352 36.53 0.22 -21.15
C ARG A 352 37.87 -0.10 -20.51
N LYS A 353 38.21 0.57 -19.42
CA LYS A 353 39.38 0.25 -18.62
C LYS A 353 38.98 -0.77 -17.56
N THR A 354 39.87 -1.74 -17.35
CA THR A 354 39.75 -2.61 -16.18
C THR A 354 40.06 -1.77 -14.95
N VAL A 355 39.12 -1.72 -14.02
CA VAL A 355 39.22 -1.01 -12.75
C VAL A 355 39.18 -2.05 -11.64
N GLU A 356 40.07 -1.90 -10.67
CA GLU A 356 40.02 -2.58 -9.38
C GLU A 356 39.73 -1.51 -8.33
N GLU A 357 38.66 -1.69 -7.57
CA GLU A 357 38.18 -0.71 -6.59
C GLU A 357 37.77 -1.45 -5.31
N ASP A 358 38.28 -0.99 -4.17
CA ASP A 358 37.98 -1.55 -2.86
C ASP A 358 36.80 -0.80 -2.22
N PHE A 359 35.94 -1.55 -1.54
CA PHE A 359 34.71 -1.09 -0.89
C PHE A 359 34.69 -1.54 0.58
N ASP A 360 34.16 -0.70 1.46
CA ASP A 360 33.98 -1.03 2.87
C ASP A 360 32.81 -2.01 3.08
N MET A 361 31.81 -1.93 2.20
CA MET A 361 30.58 -2.73 2.25
C MET A 361 30.04 -2.97 0.84
N ILE A 362 29.54 -4.18 0.60
CA ILE A 362 28.82 -4.54 -0.63
C ILE A 362 27.42 -5.01 -0.29
N VAL A 363 26.42 -4.39 -0.89
CA VAL A 363 25.02 -4.70 -0.74
C VAL A 363 24.53 -5.52 -1.93
N LEU A 364 24.14 -6.76 -1.69
CA LEU A 364 23.51 -7.63 -2.68
C LEU A 364 22.04 -7.24 -2.83
N SER A 365 21.68 -6.69 -3.99
CA SER A 365 20.29 -6.35 -4.29
C SER A 365 19.49 -7.60 -4.63
N THR A 366 19.10 -8.34 -3.58
CA THR A 366 18.44 -9.64 -3.68
C THR A 366 17.09 -9.54 -4.37
N GLY A 367 16.93 -10.38 -5.40
CA GLY A 367 15.68 -10.52 -6.13
C GLY A 367 14.60 -11.23 -5.32
N LYS A 368 13.40 -11.30 -5.89
CA LYS A 368 12.29 -12.12 -5.41
C LYS A 368 12.37 -13.50 -6.03
N GLU A 369 12.00 -14.51 -5.26
CA GLU A 369 11.95 -15.90 -5.70
C GLU A 369 10.49 -16.29 -6.04
N PRO A 370 10.09 -16.32 -7.34
CA PRO A 370 8.73 -16.64 -7.75
C PRO A 370 8.40 -18.14 -7.60
N GLY A 371 9.39 -18.98 -7.21
CA GLY A 371 9.31 -20.44 -7.14
C GLY A 371 8.53 -21.03 -5.97
N ARG A 372 7.82 -20.23 -5.16
CA ARG A 372 6.95 -20.80 -4.12
C ARG A 372 5.77 -21.48 -4.82
N LYS A 373 5.80 -22.81 -4.89
CA LYS A 373 4.64 -23.60 -5.30
C LYS A 373 3.46 -23.13 -4.44
N LEU A 374 2.43 -22.61 -5.09
CA LEU A 374 1.19 -22.28 -4.39
C LEU A 374 0.67 -23.57 -3.74
N PRO A 375 0.08 -23.48 -2.55
CA PRO A 375 -0.49 -24.65 -1.89
C PRO A 375 -1.52 -25.32 -2.82
N ASP A 376 -1.70 -26.64 -2.71
CA ASP A 376 -2.55 -27.39 -3.64
C ASP A 376 -4.02 -26.89 -3.60
N TYR A 377 -4.47 -26.34 -2.48
CA TYR A 377 -5.80 -25.72 -2.35
C TYR A 377 -5.94 -24.38 -3.11
N ALA A 378 -4.87 -23.80 -3.66
CA ALA A 378 -4.94 -22.52 -4.38
C ALA A 378 -5.74 -22.61 -5.70
N SER A 379 -5.90 -23.81 -6.26
CA SER A 379 -6.76 -24.05 -7.43
C SER A 379 -8.20 -24.41 -7.07
N HIS A 380 -8.53 -24.50 -5.78
CA HIS A 380 -9.89 -24.82 -5.33
C HIS A 380 -10.85 -23.67 -5.70
N GLU A 381 -12.06 -24.01 -6.13
CA GLU A 381 -13.08 -23.01 -6.46
C GLU A 381 -13.46 -22.21 -5.20
N GLY A 382 -13.61 -20.89 -5.31
CA GLY A 382 -13.80 -20.01 -4.14
C GLY A 382 -12.51 -19.56 -3.45
N VAL A 383 -11.35 -20.03 -3.91
CA VAL A 383 -10.03 -19.53 -3.52
C VAL A 383 -9.47 -18.58 -4.59
N PHE A 384 -9.03 -17.40 -4.17
CA PHE A 384 -8.49 -16.36 -5.04
C PHE A 384 -7.06 -16.04 -4.61
N VAL A 385 -6.19 -15.78 -5.57
CA VAL A 385 -4.77 -15.53 -5.30
C VAL A 385 -4.41 -14.10 -5.68
N ALA A 386 -3.93 -13.33 -4.71
CA ALA A 386 -3.40 -12.00 -4.95
C ALA A 386 -2.06 -12.08 -5.70
N ASP A 387 -1.78 -11.11 -6.58
CA ASP A 387 -0.57 -11.13 -7.43
C ASP A 387 0.73 -11.18 -6.63
N SER A 388 0.76 -10.67 -5.40
CA SER A 388 1.94 -10.72 -4.53
C SER A 388 2.35 -12.15 -4.14
N ALA A 389 1.42 -13.11 -4.17
CA ALA A 389 1.72 -14.53 -3.97
C ALA A 389 2.26 -15.21 -5.24
N LYS A 390 2.01 -14.62 -6.43
CA LYS A 390 2.49 -15.12 -7.74
C LYS A 390 3.81 -14.49 -8.20
N GLY A 391 4.22 -13.37 -7.58
CA GLY A 391 5.58 -12.86 -7.66
C GLY A 391 5.80 -11.62 -8.53
N LEU A 392 6.97 -11.00 -8.30
CA LEU A 392 7.61 -9.96 -9.12
C LEU A 392 6.88 -8.60 -9.22
N LYS A 393 6.26 -8.13 -8.13
CA LYS A 393 5.63 -6.79 -8.03
C LYS A 393 6.27 -5.92 -6.95
N ASP A 394 6.19 -4.60 -7.08
CA ASP A 394 6.46 -3.68 -5.98
C ASP A 394 5.22 -3.54 -5.06
N ILE A 395 5.24 -2.61 -4.12
CA ILE A 395 4.11 -2.37 -3.19
C ILE A 395 2.84 -1.96 -3.95
N SER A 396 2.96 -1.03 -4.91
CA SER A 396 1.82 -0.51 -5.68
C SER A 396 1.14 -1.63 -6.47
N GLY A 397 1.92 -2.44 -7.19
CA GLY A 397 1.39 -3.61 -7.90
C GLY A 397 0.80 -4.67 -6.98
N SER A 398 1.31 -4.81 -5.76
CA SER A 398 0.79 -5.75 -4.75
C SER A 398 -0.54 -5.29 -4.15
N VAL A 399 -0.75 -3.98 -4.02
CA VAL A 399 -2.01 -3.37 -3.59
C VAL A 399 -3.09 -3.54 -4.67
N ILE A 400 -2.78 -3.15 -5.91
CA ILE A 400 -3.69 -3.32 -7.06
C ILE A 400 -4.09 -4.79 -7.21
N GLY A 401 -3.13 -5.72 -7.15
CA GLY A 401 -3.41 -7.15 -7.26
C GLY A 401 -4.28 -7.71 -6.13
N ALA A 402 -4.20 -7.14 -4.92
CA ALA A 402 -5.06 -7.51 -3.81
C ALA A 402 -6.50 -7.01 -4.00
N GLU A 403 -6.66 -5.77 -4.47
CA GLU A 403 -7.96 -5.16 -4.80
C GLU A 403 -8.68 -5.98 -5.89
N VAL A 404 -7.95 -6.40 -6.93
CA VAL A 404 -8.48 -7.28 -7.99
C VAL A 404 -8.94 -8.63 -7.41
N ALA A 405 -8.14 -9.26 -6.55
CA ALA A 405 -8.52 -10.54 -5.92
C ALA A 405 -9.77 -10.40 -5.04
N ALA A 406 -9.83 -9.34 -4.22
CA ALA A 406 -10.99 -9.04 -3.37
C ALA A 406 -12.25 -8.77 -4.20
N GLY A 407 -12.15 -7.98 -5.28
CA GLY A 407 -13.29 -7.68 -6.14
C GLY A 407 -13.82 -8.90 -6.90
N ARG A 408 -12.95 -9.78 -7.39
CA ARG A 408 -13.37 -11.03 -8.04
C ARG A 408 -14.08 -11.98 -7.08
N ALA A 409 -13.58 -12.09 -5.85
CA ALA A 409 -14.20 -12.87 -4.79
C ALA A 409 -15.55 -12.26 -4.36
N SER A 410 -15.60 -10.94 -4.11
CA SER A 410 -16.85 -10.22 -3.80
C SER A 410 -17.93 -10.42 -4.88
N ARG A 411 -17.54 -10.39 -6.16
CA ARG A 411 -18.45 -10.65 -7.28
C ARG A 411 -19.04 -12.05 -7.22
N MET A 412 -18.20 -13.06 -6.97
CA MET A 412 -18.64 -14.44 -6.83
C MET A 412 -19.69 -14.56 -5.72
N LEU A 413 -19.40 -13.98 -4.54
CA LEU A 413 -20.33 -13.98 -3.41
C LEU A 413 -21.65 -13.30 -3.75
N LYS A 414 -21.60 -12.15 -4.43
CA LYS A 414 -22.79 -11.44 -4.89
C LYS A 414 -23.65 -12.32 -5.79
N ASN A 415 -23.04 -13.04 -6.73
CA ASN A 415 -23.76 -13.94 -7.65
C ASN A 415 -24.34 -15.18 -6.95
N LEU A 416 -23.72 -15.64 -5.86
CA LEU A 416 -24.24 -16.70 -4.99
C LEU A 416 -25.36 -16.20 -4.05
N GLY A 417 -25.71 -14.91 -4.09
CA GLY A 417 -26.69 -14.31 -3.18
C GLY A 417 -26.16 -14.12 -1.75
N ILE A 418 -24.85 -14.26 -1.55
CA ILE A 418 -24.19 -14.08 -0.26
C ILE A 418 -23.87 -12.60 -0.10
N MET A 419 -24.60 -11.94 0.79
CA MET A 419 -24.45 -10.50 1.05
C MET A 419 -23.60 -10.25 2.31
N PRO A 420 -22.92 -9.10 2.40
CA PRO A 420 -22.34 -8.64 3.66
C PRO A 420 -23.42 -8.47 4.74
N ALA A 421 -23.00 -8.43 6.02
CA ALA A 421 -23.93 -8.13 7.10
C ALA A 421 -24.47 -6.70 6.97
N ASP A 422 -25.77 -6.53 7.17
CA ASP A 422 -26.44 -5.22 7.15
C ASP A 422 -26.13 -4.46 8.45
N LYS A 423 -24.88 -3.98 8.59
CA LYS A 423 -24.39 -3.28 9.78
C LYS A 423 -25.12 -1.99 10.06
N ASP A 424 -25.69 -1.36 9.04
CA ASP A 424 -26.43 -0.10 9.15
C ASP A 424 -27.72 -0.27 9.98
N LYS A 425 -28.24 -1.51 10.13
CA LYS A 425 -29.41 -1.81 10.98
C LYS A 425 -29.09 -2.11 12.45
N ASP A 426 -27.88 -2.59 12.74
CA ASP A 426 -27.50 -3.09 14.08
C ASP A 426 -26.73 -2.04 14.91
N GLN A 427 -26.32 -0.91 14.32
CA GLN A 427 -25.81 0.22 15.09
C GLN A 427 -26.96 0.95 15.80
N LYS A 428 -27.31 0.52 17.02
CA LYS A 428 -27.97 1.43 17.97
C LYS A 428 -27.04 2.61 18.17
N SER A 429 -27.43 3.78 17.69
CA SER A 429 -26.54 4.93 17.72
C SER A 429 -26.32 5.45 19.14
N ALA A 430 -25.05 5.76 19.45
CA ALA A 430 -24.68 6.45 20.69
C ALA A 430 -25.45 7.78 20.86
N GLY A 431 -25.88 8.42 19.76
CA GLY A 431 -26.69 9.63 19.74
C GLY A 431 -28.11 9.46 20.31
N GLN A 432 -28.62 8.22 20.41
CA GLN A 432 -29.91 7.90 21.01
C GLN A 432 -29.82 7.46 22.48
N SER A 433 -28.62 7.50 23.08
CA SER A 433 -28.47 7.17 24.50
C SER A 433 -29.15 8.23 25.37
N LYS A 434 -30.07 7.79 26.24
CA LYS A 434 -30.64 8.64 27.31
C LYS A 434 -29.57 9.32 28.16
N ALA A 435 -28.38 8.73 28.21
CA ALA A 435 -27.24 9.26 28.93
C ALA A 435 -26.84 10.68 28.50
N PHE A 436 -27.11 11.10 27.25
CA PHE A 436 -26.83 12.46 26.78
C PHE A 436 -27.97 13.47 27.02
N GLU A 437 -29.18 13.00 27.30
CA GLU A 437 -30.34 13.84 27.66
C GLU A 437 -30.33 14.21 29.15
N GLU A 438 -29.59 13.45 29.95
CA GLU A 438 -29.47 13.63 31.39
C GLU A 438 -28.20 14.41 31.78
N ARG A 439 -28.23 15.06 32.96
CA ARG A 439 -27.03 15.71 33.53
C ARG A 439 -25.89 14.68 33.65
N PRO A 440 -24.64 15.00 33.28
CA PRO A 440 -23.52 14.08 33.41
C PRO A 440 -23.30 13.66 34.87
N ARG A 441 -23.37 12.35 35.14
CA ARG A 441 -23.09 11.70 36.42
C ARG A 441 -21.96 10.71 36.20
N VAL A 442 -20.75 11.17 36.48
CA VAL A 442 -19.52 10.42 36.23
C VAL A 442 -19.23 9.51 37.42
N GLN A 443 -19.00 8.24 37.13
CA GLN A 443 -18.50 7.27 38.10
C GLN A 443 -17.06 6.89 37.75
N VAL A 444 -16.18 6.90 38.75
CA VAL A 444 -14.77 6.54 38.63
C VAL A 444 -14.60 5.12 39.19
N VAL A 445 -14.18 4.20 38.33
CA VAL A 445 -13.92 2.82 38.69
C VAL A 445 -12.41 2.66 38.94
N LEU A 446 -12.04 2.53 40.22
CA LEU A 446 -10.66 2.32 40.65
C LEU A 446 -10.32 0.82 40.65
N CYS A 447 -9.37 0.42 39.81
CA CYS A 447 -8.91 -0.96 39.75
C CYS A 447 -7.91 -1.22 40.88
N GLU A 448 -8.15 -2.22 41.72
CA GLU A 448 -7.18 -2.78 42.66
C GLU A 448 -6.39 -3.88 41.93
N CYS A 449 -5.28 -3.52 41.29
CA CYS A 449 -4.40 -4.48 40.62
C CYS A 449 -3.37 -5.01 41.64
N GLY A 450 -3.50 -6.28 42.04
CA GLY A 450 -2.72 -6.89 43.13
C GLY A 450 -1.23 -7.15 42.84
N VAL A 451 -0.62 -6.40 41.91
CA VAL A 451 0.77 -6.60 41.46
C VAL A 451 1.75 -5.64 42.15
N ILE A 452 1.26 -4.59 42.82
CA ILE A 452 2.09 -3.59 43.51
C ILE A 452 1.86 -3.70 45.02
N SER A 453 2.94 -3.81 45.79
CA SER A 453 2.92 -4.01 47.25
C SER A 453 2.33 -2.85 48.04
N ASP A 454 2.27 -1.64 47.46
CA ASP A 454 1.73 -0.40 48.07
C ASP A 454 0.48 0.17 47.37
N ALA A 455 -0.21 -0.62 46.53
CA ALA A 455 -1.39 -0.14 45.79
C ALA A 455 -2.50 0.42 46.71
N GLY A 456 -2.64 -0.08 47.93
CA GLY A 456 -3.63 0.40 48.90
C GLY A 456 -3.43 1.87 49.27
N SER A 457 -2.22 2.25 49.67
CA SER A 457 -1.89 3.64 50.04
C SER A 457 -2.06 4.61 48.87
N LEU A 458 -1.73 4.18 47.65
CA LEU A 458 -1.88 4.99 46.44
C LEU A 458 -3.35 5.23 46.12
N LEU A 459 -4.16 4.17 46.13
CA LEU A 459 -5.60 4.24 45.84
C LEU A 459 -6.37 5.01 46.92
N ASP A 460 -5.98 4.89 48.19
CA ASP A 460 -6.52 5.70 49.29
C ASP A 460 -6.24 7.19 49.07
N GLY A 461 -5.01 7.52 48.63
CA GLY A 461 -4.64 8.90 48.27
C GLY A 461 -5.43 9.43 47.07
N ILE A 462 -5.61 8.62 46.02
CA ILE A 462 -6.38 8.99 44.83
C ILE A 462 -7.85 9.22 45.19
N GLU A 463 -8.46 8.31 45.95
CA GLU A 463 -9.88 8.43 46.35
C GLU A 463 -10.09 9.69 47.20
N SER A 464 -9.22 9.97 48.16
CA SER A 464 -9.32 11.17 49.01
C SER A 464 -9.25 12.48 48.22
N GLU A 465 -8.45 12.55 47.15
CA GLU A 465 -8.39 13.73 46.29
C GLU A 465 -9.61 13.82 45.35
N LEU A 466 -10.05 12.70 44.76
CA LEU A 466 -11.25 12.66 43.91
C LEU A 466 -12.53 13.06 44.65
N GLU A 467 -12.64 12.75 45.95
CA GLU A 467 -13.76 13.19 46.78
C GLU A 467 -13.88 14.73 46.90
N LYS A 468 -12.78 15.47 46.69
CA LYS A 468 -12.74 16.93 46.74
C LYS A 468 -13.21 17.58 45.43
N PHE A 469 -13.42 16.80 44.37
CA PHE A 469 -13.73 17.34 43.06
C PHE A 469 -15.09 18.06 43.05
N PRO A 470 -15.22 19.16 42.29
CA PRO A 470 -16.49 19.87 42.16
C PRO A 470 -17.52 18.97 41.46
N GLY A 471 -18.65 18.72 42.13
CA GLY A 471 -19.73 17.84 41.65
C GLY A 471 -19.53 16.39 42.07
N ARG A 472 -20.59 15.74 42.59
CA ARG A 472 -20.55 14.39 43.16
C ARG A 472 -20.05 13.37 42.12
N LEU A 473 -18.83 12.86 42.31
CA LEU A 473 -18.33 11.67 41.66
C LEU A 473 -18.72 10.45 42.50
N ASP A 474 -19.14 9.38 41.83
CA ASP A 474 -19.31 8.10 42.49
C ASP A 474 -18.02 7.30 42.29
N ILE A 475 -17.36 6.89 43.36
CA ILE A 475 -16.06 6.21 43.29
C ILE A 475 -16.27 4.76 43.72
N VAL A 476 -15.85 3.82 42.88
CA VAL A 476 -16.04 2.39 43.15
C VAL A 476 -14.76 1.61 42.95
N ARG A 477 -14.36 0.88 43.98
CA ARG A 477 -13.22 -0.04 43.93
C ARG A 477 -13.62 -1.42 43.43
N VAL A 478 -12.83 -1.91 42.48
CA VAL A 478 -13.02 -3.23 41.87
C VAL A 478 -11.69 -3.98 41.87
N LYS A 479 -11.73 -5.22 42.37
CA LYS A 479 -10.59 -6.12 42.31
C LYS A 479 -10.36 -6.58 40.87
N SER A 480 -9.21 -6.26 40.30
CA SER A 480 -8.74 -6.74 38.99
C SER A 480 -9.78 -6.65 37.86
N LEU A 481 -9.97 -5.46 37.28
CA LEU A 481 -10.90 -5.21 36.16
C LEU A 481 -10.71 -6.15 34.95
N CYS A 482 -9.49 -6.61 34.71
CA CYS A 482 -9.19 -7.55 33.63
C CYS A 482 -9.79 -8.95 33.84
N ARG A 483 -10.20 -9.31 35.06
CA ARG A 483 -10.83 -10.62 35.34
C ARG A 483 -12.35 -10.55 35.22
N LYS A 484 -12.96 -11.72 34.99
CA LYS A 484 -14.42 -11.85 34.85
C LYS A 484 -15.17 -11.36 36.10
N GLU A 485 -14.75 -11.78 37.29
CA GLU A 485 -15.38 -11.39 38.55
C GLU A 485 -15.41 -9.87 38.77
N GLY A 486 -14.27 -9.18 38.52
CA GLY A 486 -14.20 -7.73 38.63
C GLY A 486 -15.09 -7.04 37.59
N TRP A 487 -15.12 -7.56 36.36
CA TRP A 487 -15.93 -7.02 35.29
C TRP A 487 -17.44 -7.20 35.49
N ASP A 488 -17.87 -8.37 35.96
CA ASP A 488 -19.26 -8.64 36.31
C ASP A 488 -19.73 -7.70 37.44
N LYS A 489 -18.85 -7.38 38.40
CA LYS A 489 -19.11 -6.38 39.43
C LYS A 489 -19.34 -4.99 38.82
N VAL A 490 -18.53 -4.56 37.86
CA VAL A 490 -18.72 -3.28 37.14
C VAL A 490 -20.08 -3.25 36.45
N LYS A 491 -20.46 -4.30 35.73
CA LYS A 491 -21.78 -4.40 35.08
C LYS A 491 -22.92 -4.27 36.10
N GLN A 492 -22.79 -4.93 37.24
CA GLN A 492 -23.78 -4.85 38.31
C GLN A 492 -23.87 -3.42 38.89
N ILE A 493 -22.73 -2.80 39.20
CA ILE A 493 -22.66 -1.43 39.73
C ILE A 493 -23.34 -0.44 38.78
N ILE A 494 -23.13 -0.60 37.46
CA ILE A 494 -23.75 0.28 36.46
C ILE A 494 -25.25 0.07 36.41
N ARG A 495 -25.72 -1.19 36.44
CA ARG A 495 -27.16 -1.52 36.44
C ARG A 495 -27.88 -1.00 37.69
N ASP A 496 -27.22 -1.10 38.85
CA ASP A 496 -27.78 -0.70 40.14
C ASP A 496 -27.56 0.79 40.43
N GLY A 497 -26.66 1.44 39.68
CA GLY A 497 -26.22 2.81 39.90
C GLY A 497 -27.00 3.86 39.09
N SER A 498 -26.71 5.13 39.38
CA SER A 498 -27.25 6.26 38.60
C SER A 498 -26.24 6.83 37.61
N ALA A 499 -25.02 6.27 37.55
CA ALA A 499 -23.97 6.78 36.67
C ALA A 499 -24.36 6.65 35.20
N ASN A 500 -24.06 7.67 34.41
CA ASN A 500 -24.30 7.67 32.96
C ASN A 500 -23.02 7.96 32.16
N ARG A 501 -21.87 8.11 32.83
CA ARG A 501 -20.52 8.28 32.28
C ARG A 501 -19.54 7.50 33.16
N LEU A 502 -18.51 6.88 32.58
CA LEU A 502 -17.53 6.09 33.34
C LEU A 502 -16.09 6.52 33.07
N VAL A 503 -15.28 6.61 34.13
CA VAL A 503 -13.82 6.71 34.04
C VAL A 503 -13.21 5.45 34.65
N PHE A 504 -12.45 4.68 33.88
CA PHE A 504 -11.66 3.57 34.42
C PHE A 504 -10.27 4.05 34.81
N ALA A 505 -9.96 4.08 36.11
CA ALA A 505 -8.62 4.31 36.62
C ALA A 505 -7.94 2.94 36.81
N ALA A 506 -7.14 2.54 35.83
CA ALA A 506 -6.62 1.17 35.74
C ALA A 506 -5.23 1.14 35.10
N CYS A 507 -4.86 0.00 34.54
CA CYS A 507 -3.67 -0.10 33.70
C CYS A 507 -3.95 0.44 32.29
N ASN A 508 -3.05 0.15 31.35
CA ASN A 508 -3.16 0.49 29.94
C ASN A 508 -4.58 0.25 29.35
N LYS A 509 -5.13 1.30 28.71
CA LYS A 509 -6.44 1.35 28.04
C LYS A 509 -6.66 0.23 27.02
N ASN A 510 -5.60 -0.28 26.41
CA ASN A 510 -5.66 -1.40 25.46
C ASN A 510 -6.30 -2.66 26.05
N VAL A 511 -6.14 -2.88 27.36
CA VAL A 511 -6.73 -4.01 28.09
C VAL A 511 -8.26 -3.86 28.27
N LEU A 512 -8.75 -2.62 28.34
CA LEU A 512 -10.15 -2.36 28.67
C LEU A 512 -11.08 -2.32 27.45
N GLY A 513 -10.59 -1.95 26.26
CA GLY A 513 -11.51 -1.74 25.14
C GLY A 513 -12.34 -2.93 24.66
N PRO A 514 -11.80 -4.16 24.54
CA PRO A 514 -12.64 -5.32 24.23
C PRO A 514 -13.77 -5.51 25.24
N LYS A 515 -13.49 -5.20 26.52
CA LYS A 515 -14.48 -5.24 27.59
C LYS A 515 -15.48 -4.10 27.51
N ILE A 516 -15.05 -2.88 27.17
CA ILE A 516 -15.97 -1.73 26.98
C ILE A 516 -17.06 -2.08 25.97
N LYS A 517 -16.74 -2.77 24.87
CA LYS A 517 -17.74 -3.25 23.91
C LYS A 517 -18.76 -4.22 24.52
N GLU A 518 -18.29 -5.15 25.34
CA GLU A 518 -19.15 -6.04 26.14
C GLU A 518 -20.05 -5.25 27.13
N LEU A 519 -19.59 -4.09 27.59
CA LEU A 519 -20.39 -3.18 28.42
C LEU A 519 -21.53 -2.54 27.64
N GLU A 520 -21.26 -2.10 26.41
CA GLU A 520 -22.26 -1.45 25.56
C GLU A 520 -23.45 -2.37 25.31
N GLU A 521 -23.18 -3.65 25.04
CA GLU A 521 -24.18 -4.70 24.81
C GLU A 521 -25.07 -4.95 26.05
N ASP A 522 -24.52 -4.76 27.24
CA ASP A 522 -25.12 -5.19 28.51
C ASP A 522 -25.76 -4.08 29.37
N THR A 523 -25.36 -2.81 29.19
CA THR A 523 -25.73 -1.73 30.13
C THR A 523 -26.09 -0.37 29.49
N GLU A 524 -26.18 -0.26 28.16
CA GLU A 524 -26.42 1.00 27.41
C GLU A 524 -25.37 2.12 27.65
N ILE A 525 -24.23 1.78 28.25
CA ILE A 525 -23.07 2.67 28.37
C ILE A 525 -22.16 2.44 27.18
N PHE A 526 -22.19 3.38 26.24
CA PHE A 526 -21.38 3.35 25.03
C PHE A 526 -19.92 3.75 25.31
N ASP A 527 -18.96 3.30 24.51
CA ASP A 527 -17.57 3.76 24.51
C ASP A 527 -17.48 5.29 24.40
N SER A 528 -18.48 5.91 23.76
CA SER A 528 -18.59 7.35 23.67
C SER A 528 -18.78 8.11 24.97
N ILE A 529 -19.10 7.39 26.04
CA ILE A 529 -19.32 7.93 27.37
C ILE A 529 -18.41 7.29 28.41
N VAL A 530 -17.35 6.63 27.94
CA VAL A 530 -16.27 6.03 28.73
C VAL A 530 -14.95 6.76 28.46
N GLU A 531 -14.15 6.92 29.51
CA GLU A 531 -12.74 7.30 29.47
C GLU A 531 -11.91 6.35 30.33
N SER A 532 -10.59 6.37 30.17
CA SER A 532 -9.68 5.65 31.06
C SER A 532 -8.43 6.47 31.36
N ALA A 533 -7.94 6.36 32.58
CA ALA A 533 -6.65 6.90 33.01
C ALA A 533 -5.74 5.76 33.46
N ASP A 534 -4.50 5.77 32.98
CA ASP A 534 -3.50 4.80 33.39
C ASP A 534 -2.84 5.26 34.71
N ILE A 535 -3.17 4.56 35.79
CA ILE A 535 -2.65 4.84 37.13
C ILE A 535 -1.49 3.92 37.54
N TYR A 536 -1.07 3.01 36.65
CA TYR A 536 -0.10 1.96 36.97
C TYR A 536 1.14 1.93 36.05
N SER A 537 1.04 2.38 34.80
CA SER A 537 2.17 2.32 33.85
C SER A 537 2.95 3.63 33.79
N GLY A 538 4.28 3.57 33.91
CA GLY A 538 5.21 4.71 33.84
C GLY A 538 6.19 4.74 35.01
N ASP A 539 7.18 5.63 34.97
CA ASP A 539 8.05 5.93 36.11
C ASP A 539 7.22 6.39 37.34
N GLU A 540 7.78 6.34 38.56
CA GLU A 540 7.09 6.73 39.82
C GLU A 540 6.33 8.05 39.68
N ARG A 541 5.01 7.98 39.43
CA ARG A 541 4.14 9.15 39.28
C ARG A 541 3.64 9.58 40.65
N SER A 542 3.67 10.89 40.92
CA SER A 542 3.05 11.46 42.11
C SER A 542 1.52 11.34 42.04
N ILE A 543 0.86 11.26 43.21
CA ILE A 543 -0.62 11.29 43.30
C ILE A 543 -1.17 12.52 42.58
N ASP A 544 -0.51 13.68 42.69
CA ASP A 544 -0.89 14.92 42.00
C ASP A 544 -0.98 14.74 40.47
N SER A 545 0.01 14.08 39.86
CA SER A 545 0.01 13.82 38.41
C SER A 545 -1.13 12.88 38.00
N LEU A 546 -1.42 11.86 38.80
CA LEU A 546 -2.50 10.91 38.52
C LEU A 546 -3.89 11.55 38.67
N ILE A 547 -4.03 12.45 39.64
CA ILE A 547 -5.26 13.21 39.87
C ILE A 547 -5.51 14.17 38.71
N LYS A 548 -4.48 14.82 38.16
CA LYS A 548 -4.60 15.63 36.94
C LYS A 548 -5.08 14.81 35.74
N ASP A 549 -4.49 13.62 35.51
CA ASP A 549 -4.93 12.73 34.43
C ASP A 549 -6.41 12.32 34.59
N LEU A 550 -6.85 12.04 35.82
CA LEU A 550 -8.24 11.70 36.14
C LEU A 550 -9.18 12.90 36.01
N ASP A 551 -8.78 14.10 36.43
CA ASP A 551 -9.58 15.32 36.27
C ASP A 551 -9.77 15.69 34.82
N MET A 552 -8.71 15.59 34.02
CA MET A 552 -8.79 15.75 32.57
C MET A 552 -9.79 14.75 31.96
N ALA A 553 -9.76 13.47 32.37
CA ALA A 553 -10.70 12.46 31.89
C ALA A 553 -12.16 12.74 32.30
N VAL A 554 -12.39 13.11 33.57
CA VAL A 554 -13.72 13.50 34.08
C VAL A 554 -14.25 14.73 33.36
N SER A 555 -13.40 15.75 33.17
CA SER A 555 -13.74 17.01 32.51
C SER A 555 -14.09 16.83 31.03
N ARG A 556 -13.41 15.92 30.32
CA ARG A 556 -13.82 15.49 28.96
C ARG A 556 -15.22 14.90 28.97
N LEU A 557 -15.49 13.91 29.82
CA LEU A 557 -16.80 13.24 29.85
C LEU A 557 -17.97 14.16 30.22
N ARG A 558 -17.74 15.13 31.12
CA ARG A 558 -18.75 16.15 31.49
C ARG A 558 -19.08 17.07 30.32
N SER A 559 -18.08 17.35 29.48
CA SER A 559 -18.20 18.23 28.33
C SER A 559 -18.74 17.53 27.07
N ARG A 560 -18.65 16.18 27.00
CA ARG A 560 -19.20 15.40 25.88
C ARG A 560 -20.71 15.60 25.71
N ARG A 561 -21.14 15.70 24.45
CA ARG A 561 -22.55 15.93 24.03
C ARG A 561 -23.00 14.86 23.04
N ALA A 562 -24.31 14.64 22.93
CA ALA A 562 -24.86 13.73 21.93
C ALA A 562 -24.50 14.20 20.52
N LEU A 563 -24.16 13.23 19.69
CA LEU A 563 -24.10 13.40 18.25
C LEU A 563 -25.52 13.34 17.67
N PHE A 564 -25.96 14.42 17.04
CA PHE A 564 -27.11 14.35 16.13
C PHE A 564 -26.64 13.77 14.80
N GLU A 565 -27.13 12.59 14.47
CA GLU A 565 -26.77 11.87 13.25
C GLU A 565 -27.44 12.53 12.03
N HIS A 566 -26.61 13.09 11.15
CA HIS A 566 -27.01 13.34 9.78
C HIS A 566 -26.32 12.29 8.91
N SER A 567 -27.03 11.20 8.62
CA SER A 567 -26.60 10.27 7.58
C SER A 567 -26.82 10.89 6.21
N GLN A 568 -26.00 10.50 5.25
CA GLN A 568 -26.12 10.93 3.86
C GLN A 568 -26.46 9.73 2.99
N PRO A 569 -27.57 9.73 2.24
CA PRO A 569 -27.90 8.61 1.36
C PRO A 569 -26.81 8.41 0.30
N VAL A 570 -26.62 7.19 -0.18
CA VAL A 570 -25.70 6.90 -1.29
C VAL A 570 -26.50 6.63 -2.55
N THR A 571 -26.16 7.34 -3.62
CA THR A 571 -26.67 7.06 -4.96
C THR A 571 -25.98 5.80 -5.51
N GLY A 572 -26.73 4.71 -5.63
CA GLY A 572 -26.26 3.37 -6.04
C GLY A 572 -25.87 3.21 -7.51
N SER A 573 -25.29 4.23 -8.14
CA SER A 573 -24.77 4.20 -9.51
C SER A 573 -23.38 4.81 -9.60
N ALA A 574 -22.64 4.48 -10.65
CA ALA A 574 -21.30 5.02 -10.92
C ALA A 574 -21.24 5.73 -12.27
N LEU A 575 -20.39 6.75 -12.35
CA LEU A 575 -19.97 7.38 -13.61
C LEU A 575 -18.57 6.87 -13.99
N VAL A 576 -18.41 6.34 -15.20
CA VAL A 576 -17.11 5.95 -15.75
C VAL A 576 -16.83 6.83 -16.98
N ILE A 577 -15.70 7.52 -17.00
CA ILE A 577 -15.32 8.43 -18.10
C ILE A 577 -14.16 7.81 -18.88
N GLY A 578 -14.44 7.40 -20.11
CA GLY A 578 -13.51 6.77 -21.04
C GLY A 578 -13.81 5.28 -21.24
N GLY A 579 -14.08 4.89 -22.48
CA GLY A 579 -14.44 3.54 -22.93
C GLY A 579 -13.26 2.70 -23.42
N GLY A 580 -12.03 2.97 -22.95
CA GLY A 580 -10.85 2.15 -23.23
C GLY A 580 -10.77 0.89 -22.35
N PRO A 581 -9.72 0.04 -22.48
CA PRO A 581 -9.62 -1.22 -21.74
C PRO A 581 -9.76 -1.08 -20.22
N ALA A 582 -9.20 -0.02 -19.62
CA ALA A 582 -9.33 0.26 -18.20
C ALA A 582 -10.79 0.60 -17.79
N GLY A 583 -11.44 1.50 -18.53
CA GLY A 583 -12.81 1.92 -18.25
C GLY A 583 -13.84 0.84 -18.53
N LEU A 584 -13.66 0.04 -19.58
CA LEU A 584 -14.47 -1.15 -19.85
C LEU A 584 -14.38 -2.17 -18.70
N SER A 585 -13.16 -2.42 -18.22
CA SER A 585 -12.90 -3.31 -17.09
C SER A 585 -13.58 -2.81 -15.81
N ALA A 586 -13.44 -1.51 -15.50
CA ALA A 586 -14.08 -0.88 -14.35
C ALA A 586 -15.62 -0.93 -14.43
N ALA A 587 -16.19 -0.57 -15.58
CA ALA A 587 -17.63 -0.58 -15.81
C ALA A 587 -18.22 -1.99 -15.67
N LEU A 588 -17.56 -3.00 -16.26
CA LEU A 588 -18.00 -4.39 -16.13
C LEU A 588 -17.88 -4.89 -14.70
N ALA A 589 -16.78 -4.59 -14.01
CA ALA A 589 -16.58 -5.01 -12.62
C ALA A 589 -17.66 -4.43 -11.67
N LEU A 590 -18.08 -3.18 -11.88
CA LEU A 590 -19.19 -2.56 -11.14
C LEU A 590 -20.55 -3.17 -11.52
N ALA A 591 -20.83 -3.34 -12.81
CA ALA A 591 -22.10 -3.88 -13.28
C ALA A 591 -22.30 -5.34 -12.84
N ASP A 592 -21.23 -6.13 -12.79
CA ASP A 592 -21.25 -7.49 -12.26
C ASP A 592 -21.65 -7.53 -10.77
N HIS A 593 -21.31 -6.49 -10.01
CA HIS A 593 -21.77 -6.28 -8.62
C HIS A 593 -23.19 -5.70 -8.51
N LYS A 594 -23.92 -5.62 -9.63
CA LYS A 594 -25.28 -5.09 -9.73
C LYS A 594 -25.39 -3.58 -9.47
N ILE A 595 -24.30 -2.84 -9.65
CA ILE A 595 -24.29 -1.37 -9.65
C ILE A 595 -24.67 -0.88 -11.05
N ASP A 596 -25.52 0.15 -11.13
CA ASP A 596 -25.82 0.78 -12.42
C ASP A 596 -24.67 1.72 -12.82
N VAL A 597 -24.24 1.63 -14.08
CA VAL A 597 -23.07 2.37 -14.57
C VAL A 597 -23.47 3.27 -15.73
N PHE A 598 -23.03 4.52 -15.69
CA PHE A 598 -23.05 5.43 -16.83
C PHE A 598 -21.65 5.49 -17.42
N LEU A 599 -21.46 4.93 -18.61
CA LEU A 599 -20.18 4.95 -19.31
C LEU A 599 -20.19 6.06 -20.36
N VAL A 600 -19.35 7.08 -20.17
CA VAL A 600 -19.23 8.23 -21.07
C VAL A 600 -17.99 8.07 -21.93
N GLU A 601 -18.17 8.07 -23.24
CA GLU A 601 -17.10 7.99 -24.24
C GLU A 601 -17.19 9.16 -25.22
N LYS A 602 -16.07 9.85 -25.41
CA LYS A 602 -15.94 11.00 -26.31
C LYS A 602 -16.06 10.60 -27.78
N SER A 603 -15.63 9.40 -28.12
CA SER A 603 -15.61 8.88 -29.49
C SER A 603 -16.93 8.20 -29.88
N GLU A 604 -17.09 7.92 -31.17
CA GLU A 604 -18.19 7.12 -31.73
C GLU A 604 -18.10 5.62 -31.38
N THR A 605 -16.94 5.13 -30.98
CA THR A 605 -16.71 3.71 -30.66
C THR A 605 -16.01 3.54 -29.32
N LEU A 606 -16.36 2.46 -28.62
CA LEU A 606 -15.61 1.98 -27.45
C LEU A 606 -14.32 1.26 -27.90
N GLY A 607 -13.46 0.97 -26.93
CA GLY A 607 -12.23 0.19 -27.11
C GLY A 607 -10.96 1.02 -27.03
N GLY A 608 -11.03 2.34 -27.24
CA GLY A 608 -9.87 3.25 -27.12
C GLY A 608 -8.64 2.76 -27.89
N ASN A 609 -7.58 2.42 -27.17
CA ASN A 609 -6.32 1.93 -27.74
C ASN A 609 -6.32 0.44 -28.15
N LEU A 610 -7.45 -0.26 -28.08
CA LEU A 610 -7.56 -1.67 -28.51
C LEU A 610 -7.05 -1.91 -29.94
N LYS A 611 -7.20 -0.93 -30.84
CA LYS A 611 -6.65 -0.99 -32.20
C LYS A 611 -5.12 -1.12 -32.28
N TYR A 612 -4.41 -0.82 -31.20
CA TYR A 612 -2.95 -0.93 -31.08
C TYR A 612 -2.51 -2.16 -30.27
N ILE A 613 -3.44 -3.06 -29.93
CA ILE A 613 -3.14 -4.30 -29.22
C ILE A 613 -3.20 -5.45 -30.23
N ILE A 614 -2.03 -6.04 -30.49
CA ILE A 614 -1.85 -7.13 -31.45
C ILE A 614 -1.78 -8.50 -30.78
N ASP A 615 -1.36 -8.55 -29.51
CA ASP A 615 -1.36 -9.78 -28.73
C ASP A 615 -2.77 -10.40 -28.77
N LYS A 616 -2.88 -11.58 -29.37
CA LYS A 616 -4.18 -12.17 -29.72
C LYS A 616 -5.00 -12.52 -28.48
N GLU A 617 -4.36 -13.07 -27.46
CA GLU A 617 -5.02 -13.50 -26.23
C GLU A 617 -5.53 -12.28 -25.44
N LEU A 618 -4.68 -11.26 -25.26
CA LEU A 618 -5.05 -10.02 -24.60
C LEU A 618 -6.12 -9.26 -25.38
N ARG A 619 -5.99 -9.19 -26.70
CA ARG A 619 -6.99 -8.57 -27.58
C ARG A 619 -8.34 -9.26 -27.46
N GLN A 620 -8.36 -10.59 -27.55
CA GLN A 620 -9.58 -11.38 -27.39
C GLN A 620 -10.21 -11.14 -26.02
N SER A 621 -9.41 -11.13 -24.95
CA SER A 621 -9.90 -10.84 -23.60
C SER A 621 -10.56 -9.46 -23.49
N ILE A 622 -10.00 -8.43 -24.14
CA ILE A 622 -10.60 -7.09 -24.15
C ILE A 622 -11.87 -7.05 -25.02
N GLU A 623 -11.87 -7.71 -26.17
CA GLU A 623 -13.05 -7.82 -27.04
C GLU A 623 -14.20 -8.54 -26.34
N GLU A 624 -13.91 -9.58 -25.55
CA GLU A 624 -14.91 -10.25 -24.70
C GLU A 624 -15.50 -9.32 -23.63
N ILE A 625 -14.67 -8.50 -22.98
CA ILE A 625 -15.14 -7.49 -22.02
C ILE A 625 -16.00 -6.44 -22.74
N LEU A 626 -15.56 -5.95 -23.91
CA LEU A 626 -16.30 -4.98 -24.70
C LEU A 626 -17.69 -5.51 -25.07
N ASN A 627 -17.78 -6.75 -25.57
CA ASN A 627 -19.04 -7.40 -25.89
C ASN A 627 -19.95 -7.54 -24.67
N LYS A 628 -19.38 -7.93 -23.51
CA LYS A 628 -20.12 -7.99 -22.25
C LYS A 628 -20.63 -6.61 -21.82
N VAL A 629 -19.84 -5.56 -22.00
CA VAL A 629 -20.23 -4.19 -21.65
C VAL A 629 -21.36 -3.70 -22.54
N GLU A 630 -21.26 -3.87 -23.86
CA GLU A 630 -22.31 -3.45 -24.80
C GLU A 630 -23.61 -4.25 -24.62
N GLY A 631 -23.53 -5.51 -24.21
CA GLY A 631 -24.69 -6.36 -23.92
C GLY A 631 -25.28 -6.22 -22.51
N ASN A 632 -24.68 -5.43 -21.61
CA ASN A 632 -25.10 -5.38 -20.21
C ASN A 632 -26.19 -4.30 -19.98
N PRO A 633 -27.41 -4.67 -19.52
CA PRO A 633 -28.50 -3.72 -19.35
C PRO A 633 -28.28 -2.70 -18.21
N ARG A 634 -27.32 -2.94 -17.31
CA ARG A 634 -26.96 -1.99 -16.24
C ARG A 634 -25.95 -0.93 -16.68
N ILE A 635 -25.33 -1.10 -17.84
CA ILE A 635 -24.35 -0.14 -18.36
C ILE A 635 -25.03 0.74 -19.42
N LYS A 636 -25.30 1.98 -19.04
CA LYS A 636 -25.83 3.01 -19.93
C LYS A 636 -24.68 3.69 -20.64
N ILE A 637 -24.50 3.36 -21.91
CA ILE A 637 -23.39 3.85 -22.72
C ILE A 637 -23.80 5.16 -23.41
N HIS A 638 -22.98 6.19 -23.23
CA HIS A 638 -23.10 7.51 -23.83
C HIS A 638 -21.88 7.75 -24.72
N LYS A 639 -22.00 7.41 -26.01
CA LYS A 639 -20.98 7.66 -27.05
C LYS A 639 -21.10 9.10 -27.55
N GLU A 640 -20.02 9.63 -28.12
CA GLU A 640 -19.92 11.03 -28.56
C GLU A 640 -20.39 12.02 -27.49
N ALA A 641 -20.01 11.77 -26.24
CA ALA A 641 -20.45 12.53 -25.08
C ALA A 641 -19.26 12.97 -24.22
N GLU A 642 -19.35 14.19 -23.68
CA GLU A 642 -18.35 14.76 -22.79
C GLU A 642 -18.98 15.29 -21.51
N LEU A 643 -18.22 15.27 -20.41
CA LEU A 643 -18.64 15.86 -19.15
C LEU A 643 -18.44 17.37 -19.17
N ILE A 644 -19.48 18.15 -18.84
CA ILE A 644 -19.41 19.61 -18.77
C ILE A 644 -19.15 20.08 -17.34
N THR A 645 -19.94 19.56 -16.39
CA THR A 645 -19.86 19.95 -14.98
C THR A 645 -20.15 18.76 -14.09
N SER A 646 -19.62 18.80 -12.87
CA SER A 646 -19.95 17.88 -11.80
C SER A 646 -19.95 18.66 -10.50
N SER A 647 -20.92 18.39 -9.64
CA SER A 647 -21.01 18.94 -8.29
C SER A 647 -21.48 17.85 -7.33
N GLY A 648 -21.35 18.12 -6.04
CA GLY A 648 -21.68 17.16 -4.99
C GLY A 648 -20.44 16.54 -4.36
N ILE A 649 -20.66 15.49 -3.59
CA ILE A 649 -19.67 14.86 -2.72
C ILE A 649 -19.76 13.34 -2.84
N SER A 650 -18.80 12.64 -2.25
CA SER A 650 -18.78 11.17 -2.26
C SER A 650 -20.13 10.59 -1.85
N GLY A 651 -20.64 9.65 -2.63
CA GLY A 651 -21.97 9.06 -2.46
C GLY A 651 -23.11 9.83 -3.13
N ASN A 652 -22.97 11.14 -3.42
CA ASN A 652 -24.00 11.97 -4.07
C ASN A 652 -23.41 13.04 -4.99
N PHE A 653 -23.03 12.63 -6.18
CA PHE A 653 -22.64 13.53 -7.25
C PHE A 653 -23.78 13.75 -8.25
N THR A 654 -23.81 14.95 -8.80
CA THR A 654 -24.64 15.34 -9.93
C THR A 654 -23.72 15.81 -11.05
N SER A 655 -23.73 15.07 -12.17
CA SER A 655 -22.91 15.37 -13.34
C SER A 655 -23.77 15.72 -14.55
N LYS A 656 -23.34 16.69 -15.35
CA LYS A 656 -23.98 17.02 -16.63
C LYS A 656 -23.06 16.61 -17.77
N ILE A 657 -23.58 15.77 -18.67
CA ILE A 657 -22.91 15.41 -19.91
C ILE A 657 -23.57 16.12 -21.09
N GLN A 658 -22.80 16.40 -22.13
CA GLN A 658 -23.26 16.91 -23.41
C GLN A 658 -22.91 15.92 -24.50
N MET A 659 -23.94 15.50 -25.24
CA MET A 659 -23.79 14.74 -26.46
C MET A 659 -23.33 15.68 -27.58
N LYS A 660 -22.67 15.16 -28.61
CA LYS A 660 -22.27 15.92 -29.81
C LYS A 660 -23.44 16.60 -30.54
N THR A 661 -24.66 16.10 -30.37
CA THR A 661 -25.90 16.72 -30.86
C THR A 661 -26.24 18.05 -30.16
N GLY A 662 -25.55 18.37 -29.06
CA GLY A 662 -25.83 19.52 -28.19
C GLY A 662 -26.77 19.19 -27.02
N GLU A 663 -27.44 18.03 -27.05
CA GLU A 663 -28.31 17.56 -25.97
C GLU A 663 -27.52 17.40 -24.67
N GLN A 664 -28.06 17.92 -23.57
CA GLN A 664 -27.47 17.77 -22.24
C GLN A 664 -28.28 16.80 -21.39
N LYS A 665 -27.60 15.95 -20.65
CA LYS A 665 -28.21 15.00 -19.73
C LYS A 665 -27.59 15.11 -18.35
N THR A 666 -28.43 15.19 -17.32
CA THR A 666 -28.02 15.13 -15.93
C THR A 666 -27.98 13.68 -15.46
N ILE A 667 -26.89 13.30 -14.80
CA ILE A 667 -26.61 11.97 -14.25
C ILE A 667 -26.38 12.12 -12.76
N LEU A 668 -27.14 11.37 -11.96
CA LEU A 668 -26.90 11.19 -10.54
C LEU A 668 -26.07 9.92 -10.35
N HIS A 669 -25.01 10.01 -9.56
CA HIS A 669 -24.14 8.86 -9.25
C HIS A 669 -23.44 9.06 -7.91
N GLY A 670 -23.00 7.97 -7.29
CA GLY A 670 -22.30 8.00 -6.01
C GLY A 670 -20.79 8.17 -6.15
N VAL A 671 -20.20 7.77 -7.28
CA VAL A 671 -18.75 7.78 -7.50
C VAL A 671 -18.39 7.98 -8.98
N THR A 672 -17.20 8.54 -9.23
CA THR A 672 -16.64 8.67 -10.58
C THR A 672 -15.35 7.86 -10.73
N ILE A 673 -15.18 7.17 -11.86
CA ILE A 673 -13.92 6.55 -12.28
C ILE A 673 -13.41 7.23 -13.56
N LEU A 674 -12.21 7.79 -13.51
CA LEU A 674 -11.54 8.47 -14.61
C LEU A 674 -10.60 7.49 -15.34
N ALA A 675 -10.97 7.15 -16.58
CA ALA A 675 -10.27 6.20 -17.45
C ALA A 675 -10.04 6.79 -18.86
N THR A 676 -9.68 8.07 -18.91
CA THR A 676 -9.62 8.88 -20.15
C THR A 676 -8.56 8.43 -21.15
N GLY A 677 -7.63 7.57 -20.75
CA GLY A 677 -6.63 6.98 -21.64
C GLY A 677 -5.46 7.92 -21.95
N GLY A 678 -4.74 7.58 -23.02
CA GLY A 678 -3.59 8.32 -23.50
C GLY A 678 -3.26 7.96 -24.94
N THR A 679 -2.36 8.71 -25.56
CA THR A 679 -1.99 8.58 -26.97
C THR A 679 -0.48 8.43 -27.12
N ALA A 680 -0.04 8.05 -28.32
CA ALA A 680 1.37 8.11 -28.67
C ALA A 680 1.85 9.56 -28.58
N ALA A 681 3.06 9.75 -28.04
CA ALA A 681 3.70 11.05 -27.97
C ALA A 681 4.11 11.51 -29.39
N GLU A 682 3.79 12.75 -29.73
CA GLU A 682 4.38 13.41 -30.90
C GLU A 682 5.87 13.65 -30.67
N THR A 683 6.69 13.47 -31.71
CA THR A 683 8.13 13.70 -31.66
C THR A 683 8.65 14.25 -32.99
N ASP A 684 9.60 15.17 -32.90
CA ASP A 684 10.49 15.65 -33.96
C ASP A 684 11.87 14.98 -33.89
N SER A 685 12.07 14.03 -32.96
CA SER A 685 13.35 13.38 -32.75
C SER A 685 13.74 12.55 -33.98
N TYR A 686 15.04 12.57 -34.29
CA TYR A 686 15.63 11.78 -35.38
C TYR A 686 15.00 12.02 -36.76
N SER A 687 14.58 13.27 -37.05
CA SER A 687 14.08 13.62 -38.39
C SER A 687 12.88 12.76 -38.82
N MET A 688 11.97 12.49 -37.88
CA MET A 688 10.84 11.57 -38.09
C MET A 688 10.01 11.90 -39.34
N ASP A 689 9.84 13.17 -39.68
CA ASP A 689 9.04 13.63 -40.82
C ASP A 689 9.84 13.75 -42.14
N ASP A 690 11.15 13.51 -42.12
CA ASP A 690 12.02 13.77 -43.28
C ASP A 690 12.03 12.60 -44.30
N HIS A 691 11.55 11.41 -43.93
CA HIS A 691 11.57 10.22 -44.82
C HIS A 691 10.50 9.17 -44.49
N GLU A 692 9.79 8.64 -45.50
CA GLU A 692 8.65 7.70 -45.36
C GLU A 692 8.95 6.37 -44.66
N ARG A 693 10.23 5.96 -44.65
CA ARG A 693 10.72 4.73 -44.00
C ARG A 693 11.18 4.93 -42.56
N ILE A 694 11.08 6.16 -42.04
CA ILE A 694 11.19 6.45 -40.62
C ILE A 694 9.77 6.45 -40.07
N VAL A 695 9.48 5.49 -39.19
CA VAL A 695 8.12 5.29 -38.66
C VAL A 695 8.15 5.17 -37.15
N SER A 696 7.05 5.53 -36.49
CA SER A 696 6.89 5.23 -35.08
C SER A 696 6.83 3.73 -34.83
N LEU A 697 7.10 3.32 -33.59
CA LEU A 697 6.94 1.93 -33.16
C LEU A 697 5.50 1.42 -33.29
N PHE A 698 4.51 2.31 -33.23
CA PHE A 698 3.10 1.97 -33.41
C PHE A 698 2.78 1.69 -34.88
N GLU A 699 3.36 2.45 -35.81
CA GLU A 699 3.24 2.21 -37.25
C GLU A 699 4.02 0.98 -37.70
N MET A 700 5.24 0.79 -37.19
CA MET A 700 6.04 -0.41 -37.46
C MET A 700 5.28 -1.69 -37.06
N GLU A 701 4.60 -1.68 -35.91
CA GLU A 701 3.77 -2.83 -35.52
C GLU A 701 2.63 -3.07 -36.51
N LYS A 702 1.94 -2.02 -37.00
CA LYS A 702 0.91 -2.19 -38.04
C LYS A 702 1.50 -2.79 -39.31
N LEU A 703 2.63 -2.26 -39.78
CA LEU A 703 3.34 -2.74 -40.96
C LEU A 703 3.71 -4.22 -40.85
N VAL A 704 4.35 -4.62 -39.76
CA VAL A 704 4.81 -6.01 -39.53
C VAL A 704 3.64 -7.01 -39.44
N ASN A 705 2.43 -6.54 -39.11
CA ASN A 705 1.22 -7.38 -39.08
C ASN A 705 0.41 -7.32 -40.38
N ASP A 706 0.78 -6.47 -41.33
CA ASP A 706 0.16 -6.41 -42.65
C ASP A 706 0.76 -7.49 -43.58
N ALA A 707 -0.08 -8.17 -44.34
CA ALA A 707 0.35 -9.21 -45.28
C ALA A 707 1.31 -8.67 -46.36
N SER A 708 1.19 -7.39 -46.73
CA SER A 708 2.04 -6.73 -47.72
C SER A 708 3.51 -6.64 -47.27
N PHE A 709 3.78 -6.49 -45.97
CA PHE A 709 5.15 -6.43 -45.44
C PHE A 709 5.90 -7.74 -45.60
N SER A 710 5.18 -8.88 -45.59
CA SER A 710 5.77 -10.20 -45.84
C SER A 710 6.26 -10.36 -47.28
N GLY A 711 5.67 -9.63 -48.23
CA GLY A 711 6.08 -9.64 -49.64
C GLY A 711 7.23 -8.68 -49.98
N GLN A 712 7.66 -7.83 -49.04
CA GLN A 712 8.76 -6.90 -49.24
C GLN A 712 10.11 -7.56 -48.95
N ALA A 713 11.14 -7.25 -49.74
CA ALA A 713 12.50 -7.66 -49.42
C ALA A 713 13.08 -6.72 -48.34
N VAL A 714 13.14 -7.18 -47.09
CA VAL A 714 13.71 -6.44 -45.96
C VAL A 714 14.98 -7.12 -45.49
N LYS A 715 16.12 -6.41 -45.58
CA LYS A 715 17.44 -6.90 -45.20
C LYS A 715 17.89 -6.35 -43.85
N SER A 716 17.56 -5.10 -43.53
CA SER A 716 18.03 -4.46 -42.30
C SER A 716 16.98 -3.53 -41.68
N ILE A 717 16.79 -3.64 -40.37
CA ILE A 717 15.90 -2.78 -39.59
C ILE A 717 16.65 -2.27 -38.37
N VAL A 718 16.55 -0.97 -38.12
CA VAL A 718 17.02 -0.33 -36.90
C VAL A 718 15.83 0.15 -36.08
N MET A 719 15.87 -0.08 -34.77
CA MET A 719 14.91 0.46 -33.82
C MET A 719 15.63 1.32 -32.79
N ILE A 720 15.15 2.54 -32.53
CA ILE A 720 15.73 3.43 -31.51
C ILE A 720 14.75 3.55 -30.35
N GLN A 721 15.17 3.06 -29.18
CA GLN A 721 14.40 3.19 -27.95
C GLN A 721 14.44 4.62 -27.40
N CYS A 722 13.42 4.97 -26.61
CA CYS A 722 13.34 6.22 -25.88
C CYS A 722 13.44 7.47 -26.78
N ALA A 723 12.87 7.42 -27.99
CA ALA A 723 12.81 8.58 -28.88
C ALA A 723 11.92 9.67 -28.25
N GLY A 724 12.53 10.80 -27.86
CA GLY A 724 11.84 11.91 -27.20
C GLY A 724 11.26 11.60 -25.82
N THR A 725 11.82 10.61 -25.10
CA THR A 725 11.36 10.19 -23.76
C THR A 725 12.52 9.77 -22.84
N ARG A 726 12.26 9.74 -21.51
CA ARG A 726 13.29 9.61 -20.45
C ARG A 726 14.32 10.75 -20.50
N GLU A 727 13.89 11.91 -20.99
CA GLU A 727 14.61 13.18 -21.01
C GLU A 727 13.57 14.30 -20.98
N GLU A 728 13.95 15.52 -20.57
CA GLU A 728 13.00 16.63 -20.55
C GLU A 728 12.53 16.98 -21.98
N PRO A 729 11.24 17.29 -22.18
CA PRO A 729 10.20 17.54 -21.16
C PRO A 729 9.46 16.27 -20.68
N ARG A 730 9.80 15.08 -21.19
CA ARG A 730 9.10 13.80 -20.90
C ARG A 730 10.02 12.81 -20.18
N ASN A 731 10.44 13.20 -18.97
CA ASN A 731 11.42 12.45 -18.20
C ASN A 731 10.82 11.29 -17.39
N TYR A 732 10.17 10.35 -18.08
CA TYR A 732 9.60 9.13 -17.52
C TYR A 732 9.62 7.97 -18.52
N CYS A 733 9.50 6.74 -18.02
CA CYS A 733 9.38 5.56 -18.86
C CYS A 733 7.91 5.34 -19.28
N SER A 734 7.67 5.14 -20.58
CA SER A 734 6.33 4.84 -21.09
C SER A 734 5.90 3.37 -20.94
N ARG A 735 6.76 2.49 -20.41
CA ARG A 735 6.51 1.07 -20.05
C ARG A 735 6.10 0.11 -21.17
N VAL A 736 5.69 0.60 -22.34
CA VAL A 736 5.20 -0.19 -23.46
C VAL A 736 6.26 -0.39 -24.55
N CYS A 737 7.15 0.59 -24.73
CA CYS A 737 8.03 0.72 -25.90
C CYS A 737 9.01 -0.45 -26.06
N CYS A 738 9.73 -0.84 -24.99
CA CYS A 738 10.74 -1.89 -25.07
C CYS A 738 10.12 -3.26 -25.41
N ILE A 739 9.05 -3.66 -24.70
CA ILE A 739 8.39 -4.95 -24.93
C ILE A 739 7.81 -5.01 -26.34
N LYS A 740 7.18 -3.92 -26.79
CA LYS A 740 6.60 -3.83 -28.12
C LYS A 740 7.66 -3.88 -29.23
N SER A 741 8.82 -3.25 -29.00
CA SER A 741 9.97 -3.35 -29.91
C SER A 741 10.52 -4.77 -30.00
N LEU A 742 10.64 -5.47 -28.86
CA LEU A 742 11.08 -6.86 -28.83
C LEU A 742 10.11 -7.79 -29.57
N ASN A 743 8.80 -7.62 -29.36
CA ASN A 743 7.78 -8.40 -30.05
C ASN A 743 7.81 -8.15 -31.57
N ASN A 744 7.93 -6.88 -31.99
CA ASN A 744 8.08 -6.54 -33.40
C ASN A 744 9.35 -7.15 -34.00
N ALA A 745 10.49 -7.03 -33.32
CA ALA A 745 11.77 -7.58 -33.78
C ALA A 745 11.71 -9.11 -33.92
N LEU A 746 11.11 -9.81 -32.96
CA LEU A 746 10.87 -11.26 -33.04
C LEU A 746 9.96 -11.61 -34.20
N LYS A 747 8.89 -10.84 -34.42
CA LYS A 747 7.97 -11.07 -35.54
C LYS A 747 8.63 -10.82 -36.89
N ILE A 748 9.46 -9.78 -37.00
CA ILE A 748 10.29 -9.52 -38.18
C ILE A 748 11.19 -10.72 -38.44
N LYS A 749 11.90 -11.25 -37.43
CA LYS A 749 12.73 -12.46 -37.57
C LYS A 749 11.93 -13.73 -37.93
N GLN A 750 10.63 -13.77 -37.66
CA GLN A 750 9.77 -14.87 -38.13
C GLN A 750 9.41 -14.73 -39.61
N ILE A 751 9.19 -13.50 -40.09
CA ILE A 751 8.79 -13.22 -41.49
C ILE A 751 10.03 -13.21 -42.40
N HIS A 752 11.09 -12.54 -41.95
CA HIS A 752 12.37 -12.36 -42.64
C HIS A 752 13.51 -12.91 -41.75
N PRO A 753 13.78 -14.22 -41.76
CA PRO A 753 14.77 -14.85 -40.86
C PRO A 753 16.17 -14.26 -40.97
N ASP A 754 16.57 -13.89 -42.19
CA ASP A 754 17.89 -13.37 -42.51
C ASP A 754 18.02 -11.86 -42.31
N ALA A 755 16.93 -11.15 -42.01
CA ALA A 755 16.97 -9.70 -41.80
C ALA A 755 17.79 -9.35 -40.56
N GLU A 756 18.73 -8.43 -40.68
CA GLU A 756 19.48 -7.89 -39.55
C GLU A 756 18.59 -6.93 -38.76
N VAL A 757 18.49 -7.12 -37.45
CA VAL A 757 17.66 -6.28 -36.58
C VAL A 757 18.53 -5.73 -35.46
N TYR A 758 18.62 -4.40 -35.39
CA TYR A 758 19.40 -3.67 -34.41
C TYR A 758 18.48 -2.83 -33.53
N ILE A 759 18.70 -2.87 -32.21
CA ILE A 759 17.94 -2.07 -31.25
C ILE A 759 18.92 -1.18 -30.48
N PHE A 760 18.90 0.12 -30.76
CA PHE A 760 19.58 1.13 -29.94
C PHE A 760 18.77 1.39 -28.68
N TYR A 761 19.41 1.36 -27.50
CA TYR A 761 18.68 1.50 -26.24
C TYR A 761 19.50 2.14 -25.12
N ARG A 762 18.83 2.70 -24.12
CA ARG A 762 19.48 3.07 -22.86
C ARG A 762 19.49 1.89 -21.89
N ASP A 763 18.28 1.45 -21.54
CA ASP A 763 18.01 0.28 -20.69
C ASP A 763 16.84 -0.50 -21.29
N ILE A 764 16.91 -1.84 -21.28
CA ILE A 764 15.76 -2.66 -21.67
C ILE A 764 14.82 -2.82 -20.47
N MET A 765 13.65 -2.17 -20.58
CA MET A 765 12.60 -2.10 -19.55
C MET A 765 11.65 -3.30 -19.57
N THR A 766 12.16 -4.51 -19.76
CA THR A 766 11.40 -5.74 -19.48
C THR A 766 11.36 -5.96 -17.97
N TYR A 767 10.25 -6.35 -17.37
CA TYR A 767 10.14 -6.63 -15.94
C TYR A 767 9.17 -7.79 -15.68
N GLY A 768 9.29 -8.44 -14.53
CA GLY A 768 8.64 -9.73 -14.30
C GLY A 768 9.05 -10.76 -15.34
N ASP A 769 8.06 -11.49 -15.85
CA ASP A 769 8.24 -12.55 -16.84
C ASP A 769 8.56 -12.04 -18.26
N SER A 770 8.34 -10.76 -18.54
CA SER A 770 8.68 -10.19 -19.85
C SER A 770 10.18 -10.19 -20.15
N GLU A 771 11.04 -10.50 -19.16
CA GLU A 771 12.47 -10.73 -19.39
C GLU A 771 12.72 -11.87 -20.38
N ARG A 772 11.88 -12.89 -20.37
CA ARG A 772 12.01 -14.04 -21.29
C ARG A 772 11.92 -13.62 -22.74
N ILE A 773 11.11 -12.61 -23.05
CA ILE A 773 11.00 -12.05 -24.41
C ILE A 773 12.35 -11.45 -24.83
N TYR A 774 13.03 -10.76 -23.92
CA TYR A 774 14.36 -10.22 -24.19
C TYR A 774 15.41 -11.34 -24.38
N THR A 775 15.38 -12.37 -23.53
CA THR A 775 16.23 -13.56 -23.67
C THR A 775 16.02 -14.24 -25.03
N GLU A 776 14.78 -14.45 -25.46
CA GLU A 776 14.46 -15.05 -26.76
C GLU A 776 14.88 -14.16 -27.94
N ALA A 777 14.70 -12.83 -27.84
CA ALA A 777 15.15 -11.91 -28.87
C ALA A 777 16.67 -12.00 -29.11
N ARG A 778 17.45 -12.08 -28.03
CA ARG A 778 18.92 -12.27 -28.12
C ARG A 778 19.28 -13.62 -28.76
N LYS A 779 18.59 -14.71 -28.41
CA LYS A 779 18.80 -16.03 -29.03
C LYS A 779 18.50 -16.04 -30.54
N LYS A 780 17.59 -15.18 -31.00
CA LYS A 780 17.25 -15.02 -32.43
C LYS A 780 18.21 -14.12 -33.20
N GLY A 781 19.32 -13.69 -32.59
CA GLY A 781 20.35 -12.88 -33.24
C GLY A 781 19.96 -11.42 -33.45
N ILE A 782 19.01 -10.90 -32.67
CA ILE A 782 18.74 -9.45 -32.61
C ILE A 782 19.88 -8.79 -31.84
N VAL A 783 20.45 -7.73 -32.42
CA VAL A 783 21.62 -7.03 -31.87
C VAL A 783 21.15 -5.83 -31.05
N PHE A 784 21.72 -5.66 -29.85
CA PHE A 784 21.35 -4.60 -28.91
C PHE A 784 22.56 -3.68 -28.71
N ILE A 785 22.38 -2.39 -29.01
CA ILE A 785 23.45 -1.38 -28.95
C ILE A 785 23.07 -0.33 -27.88
N PRO A 786 23.70 -0.36 -26.70
CA PRO A 786 23.40 0.61 -25.67
C PRO A 786 24.00 1.98 -25.99
N PHE A 787 23.31 3.05 -25.60
CA PHE A 787 23.77 4.43 -25.69
C PHE A 787 23.41 5.23 -24.44
N ASP A 788 24.13 6.33 -24.19
CA ASP A 788 23.82 7.32 -23.15
C ASP A 788 23.24 8.59 -23.77
N ILE A 789 22.66 9.48 -22.95
CA ILE A 789 22.04 10.73 -23.44
C ILE A 789 23.05 11.57 -24.25
N ASP A 790 24.31 11.57 -23.85
CA ASP A 790 25.37 12.36 -24.49
C ASP A 790 25.95 11.68 -25.74
N THR A 791 25.60 10.41 -25.99
CA THR A 791 26.10 9.58 -27.10
C THR A 791 24.96 8.94 -27.88
N LYS A 792 23.85 9.67 -28.06
CA LYS A 792 22.71 9.22 -28.85
C LYS A 792 23.12 8.82 -30.27
N PRO A 793 22.43 7.84 -30.88
CA PRO A 793 22.63 7.55 -32.29
C PRO A 793 22.31 8.78 -33.15
N GLU A 794 22.93 8.92 -34.30
CA GLU A 794 22.60 9.97 -35.28
C GLU A 794 21.87 9.34 -36.45
N VAL A 795 20.87 10.04 -36.99
CA VAL A 795 20.07 9.59 -38.14
C VAL A 795 20.25 10.61 -39.25
N LEU A 796 20.72 10.15 -40.40
CA LEU A 796 20.94 10.95 -41.60
C LEU A 796 20.10 10.39 -42.74
N VAL A 797 19.40 11.29 -43.44
CA VAL A 797 18.68 10.99 -44.67
C VAL A 797 19.56 11.38 -45.85
N GLU A 798 20.10 10.39 -46.56
CA GLU A 798 20.95 10.60 -47.73
C GLU A 798 20.18 10.29 -49.03
N SER A 799 20.66 10.78 -50.18
CA SER A 799 20.00 10.62 -51.49
C SER A 799 19.81 9.17 -51.97
N GLY A 800 20.30 8.17 -51.22
CA GLY A 800 20.16 6.74 -51.49
C GLY A 800 19.58 5.89 -50.34
N GLY A 801 19.13 6.49 -49.23
CA GLY A 801 18.52 5.76 -48.11
C GLY A 801 18.81 6.34 -46.73
N LEU A 802 18.57 5.53 -45.70
CA LEU A 802 18.78 5.90 -44.30
C LEU A 802 20.18 5.48 -43.85
N LEU A 803 20.83 6.32 -43.05
CA LEU A 803 22.08 6.02 -42.35
C LEU A 803 21.90 6.29 -40.86
N VAL A 804 22.13 5.27 -40.04
CA VAL A 804 22.15 5.39 -38.58
C VAL A 804 23.56 5.20 -38.08
N LYS A 805 24.09 6.20 -37.37
CA LYS A 805 25.41 6.14 -36.73
C LYS A 805 25.25 5.95 -35.24
N GLY A 806 26.14 5.17 -34.65
CA GLY A 806 26.23 5.03 -33.20
C GLY A 806 27.62 4.56 -32.80
N ILE A 807 27.79 4.18 -31.54
CA ILE A 807 29.06 3.67 -31.01
C ILE A 807 28.87 2.23 -30.58
N ASP A 808 29.75 1.33 -31.02
CA ASP A 808 29.78 -0.03 -30.49
C ASP A 808 30.18 0.00 -29.01
N PRO A 809 29.39 -0.58 -28.10
CA PRO A 809 29.66 -0.46 -26.66
C PRO A 809 30.92 -1.24 -26.23
N VAL A 810 31.27 -2.31 -26.95
CA VAL A 810 32.39 -3.21 -26.62
C VAL A 810 33.69 -2.70 -27.24
N LEU A 811 33.66 -2.37 -28.54
CA LEU A 811 34.84 -1.95 -29.29
C LEU A 811 35.09 -0.44 -29.20
N GLY A 812 34.03 0.35 -29.05
CA GLY A 812 34.12 1.81 -29.03
C GLY A 812 34.43 2.51 -30.30
N VAL A 813 34.19 1.81 -31.40
CA VAL A 813 34.32 2.38 -32.72
C VAL A 813 32.94 2.82 -33.19
N PRO A 814 32.87 3.84 -34.05
CA PRO A 814 31.62 4.18 -34.72
C PRO A 814 31.09 2.98 -35.49
N VAL A 815 29.78 2.78 -35.44
CA VAL A 815 29.04 1.81 -36.25
C VAL A 815 28.13 2.58 -37.17
N GLU A 816 28.15 2.23 -38.46
CA GLU A 816 27.31 2.81 -39.49
C GLU A 816 26.37 1.73 -40.04
N LEU A 817 25.06 1.93 -39.87
CA LEU A 817 24.03 1.00 -40.31
C LEU A 817 23.18 1.66 -41.39
N LYS A 818 22.90 0.93 -42.47
CA LYS A 818 22.05 1.39 -43.58
C LYS A 818 20.74 0.60 -43.59
N PRO A 819 19.78 0.93 -42.71
CA PRO A 819 18.54 0.16 -42.61
C PRO A 819 17.60 0.44 -43.77
N ASP A 820 16.80 -0.57 -44.13
CA ASP A 820 15.65 -0.41 -45.01
C ASP A 820 14.53 0.35 -44.28
N TRP A 821 14.38 0.12 -42.98
CA TRP A 821 13.39 0.76 -42.11
C TRP A 821 13.99 1.20 -40.78
N LEU A 822 13.60 2.40 -40.33
CA LEU A 822 13.90 2.91 -39.00
C LEU A 822 12.62 3.01 -38.17
N SER A 823 12.61 2.37 -37.00
CA SER A 823 11.49 2.44 -36.05
C SER A 823 11.85 3.26 -34.82
N LEU A 824 11.08 4.32 -34.55
CA LEU A 824 11.27 5.19 -33.39
C LEU A 824 10.30 4.82 -32.27
N ALA A 825 10.84 4.42 -31.12
CA ALA A 825 10.04 4.03 -29.96
C ALA A 825 9.59 5.26 -29.17
N VAL A 826 8.61 5.98 -29.72
CA VAL A 826 7.97 7.13 -29.09
C VAL A 826 7.18 6.70 -27.85
N GLY A 827 7.08 7.62 -26.89
CA GLY A 827 6.37 7.40 -25.63
C GLY A 827 4.85 7.39 -25.75
N VAL A 828 4.21 7.35 -24.58
CA VAL A 828 2.78 7.64 -24.40
C VAL A 828 2.60 8.84 -23.49
N VAL A 829 1.63 9.69 -23.82
CA VAL A 829 1.20 10.85 -23.05
C VAL A 829 -0.27 10.68 -22.64
N PRO A 830 -0.71 11.26 -21.51
CA PRO A 830 -2.12 11.22 -21.13
C PRO A 830 -2.94 12.06 -22.12
N ASN A 831 -4.21 11.70 -22.29
CA ASN A 831 -5.15 12.55 -23.03
C ASN A 831 -5.36 13.89 -22.31
N PHE A 832 -5.68 14.94 -23.06
CA PHE A 832 -5.93 16.26 -22.48
C PHE A 832 -7.14 16.24 -21.55
N ILE A 833 -6.93 16.61 -20.28
CA ILE A 833 -7.91 16.46 -19.19
C ILE A 833 -8.14 17.76 -18.39
N LYS A 834 -7.68 18.92 -18.87
CA LYS A 834 -7.69 20.18 -18.12
C LYS A 834 -9.08 20.55 -17.57
N ASP A 835 -10.13 20.26 -18.32
CA ASP A 835 -11.49 20.54 -17.90
C ASP A 835 -11.96 19.58 -16.81
N LEU A 836 -11.67 18.28 -16.93
CA LEU A 836 -11.99 17.29 -15.90
C LEU A 836 -11.28 17.58 -14.57
N VAL A 837 -10.02 18.01 -14.63
CA VAL A 837 -9.22 18.39 -13.46
C VAL A 837 -9.90 19.51 -12.68
N LYS A 838 -10.39 20.53 -13.39
CA LYS A 838 -11.16 21.64 -12.79
C LYS A 838 -12.52 21.20 -12.28
N ILE A 839 -13.24 20.39 -13.07
CA ILE A 839 -14.60 19.93 -12.74
C ILE A 839 -14.60 19.13 -11.44
N PHE A 840 -13.62 18.25 -11.24
CA PHE A 840 -13.55 17.38 -10.05
C PHE A 840 -12.68 17.93 -8.93
N GLY A 841 -11.99 19.06 -9.12
CA GLY A 841 -11.08 19.63 -8.12
C GLY A 841 -9.90 18.70 -7.79
N ILE A 842 -9.40 17.96 -8.78
CA ILE A 842 -8.28 17.02 -8.63
C ILE A 842 -6.97 17.64 -9.12
N GLU A 843 -5.85 16.98 -8.86
CA GLU A 843 -4.52 17.44 -9.27
C GLU A 843 -3.95 16.58 -10.40
N THR A 844 -3.05 17.17 -11.20
CA THR A 844 -2.19 16.44 -12.12
C THR A 844 -0.74 16.48 -11.64
N THR A 845 0.01 15.47 -12.06
CA THR A 845 1.47 15.49 -12.01
C THR A 845 2.03 16.52 -13.01
N GLN A 846 3.33 16.80 -12.91
CA GLN A 846 4.03 17.68 -13.86
C GLN A 846 3.97 17.19 -15.31
N ASP A 847 3.72 15.90 -15.54
CA ASP A 847 3.61 15.28 -16.86
C ASP A 847 2.16 15.27 -17.40
N GLY A 848 1.22 15.86 -16.67
CA GLY A 848 -0.19 15.94 -17.06
C GLY A 848 -1.03 14.71 -16.74
N PHE A 849 -0.46 13.65 -16.14
CA PHE A 849 -1.27 12.52 -15.63
C PHE A 849 -2.03 12.93 -14.38
N ILE A 850 -3.20 12.35 -14.13
CA ILE A 850 -3.97 12.54 -12.90
C ILE A 850 -3.15 11.98 -11.73
N LYS A 851 -3.01 12.79 -10.68
CA LYS A 851 -2.26 12.44 -9.48
C LYS A 851 -3.12 11.59 -8.56
N GLU A 852 -2.63 10.40 -8.24
CA GLU A 852 -3.21 9.52 -7.24
C GLU A 852 -3.04 10.09 -5.81
N ALA A 853 -3.87 9.62 -4.88
CA ALA A 853 -3.81 9.99 -3.46
C ALA A 853 -2.48 9.57 -2.82
N ASP A 854 -2.01 8.35 -3.14
CA ASP A 854 -0.70 7.86 -2.73
C ASP A 854 -0.20 6.77 -3.69
N SER A 855 1.03 6.94 -4.19
CA SER A 855 1.62 6.07 -5.21
C SER A 855 1.77 4.58 -4.82
N LYS A 856 1.78 4.26 -3.52
CA LYS A 856 1.97 2.90 -3.01
C LYS A 856 0.70 2.31 -2.42
N TRP A 857 -0.03 3.11 -1.65
CA TRP A 857 -1.11 2.61 -0.79
C TRP A 857 -2.51 2.84 -1.35
N ARG A 858 -2.68 3.92 -2.11
CA ARG A 858 -3.95 4.29 -2.74
C ARG A 858 -3.71 4.63 -4.21
N PRO A 859 -3.17 3.68 -4.99
CA PRO A 859 -2.68 3.98 -6.34
C PRO A 859 -3.80 4.31 -7.32
N VAL A 860 -5.06 3.92 -7.05
CA VAL A 860 -6.20 4.18 -7.95
C VAL A 860 -7.21 5.18 -7.38
N ASP A 861 -6.97 5.73 -6.18
CA ASP A 861 -7.78 6.80 -5.60
C ASP A 861 -7.17 8.15 -6.00
N THR A 862 -7.99 9.18 -6.19
CA THR A 862 -7.50 10.57 -6.31
C THR A 862 -7.48 11.25 -4.95
N GLY A 863 -6.96 12.49 -4.88
CA GLY A 863 -7.06 13.31 -3.67
C GLY A 863 -8.50 13.64 -3.25
N GLN A 864 -9.48 13.51 -4.16
CA GLN A 864 -10.89 13.73 -3.88
C GLN A 864 -11.62 12.41 -3.63
N GLU A 865 -12.34 12.32 -2.51
CA GLU A 865 -13.08 11.11 -2.14
C GLU A 865 -14.22 10.83 -3.12
N GLY A 866 -14.43 9.55 -3.44
CA GLY A 866 -15.42 9.12 -4.43
C GLY A 866 -15.00 9.34 -5.89
N ILE A 867 -13.81 9.90 -6.14
CA ILE A 867 -13.21 10.05 -7.47
C ILE A 867 -11.96 9.16 -7.57
N PHE A 868 -11.98 8.24 -8.54
CA PHE A 868 -10.93 7.24 -8.78
C PHE A 868 -10.30 7.43 -10.16
N VAL A 869 -9.11 6.87 -10.36
CA VAL A 869 -8.37 6.95 -11.62
C VAL A 869 -7.72 5.61 -11.97
N CYS A 870 -7.70 5.24 -13.25
CA CYS A 870 -7.04 4.03 -13.72
C CYS A 870 -6.44 4.16 -15.14
N GLY A 871 -5.47 3.29 -15.42
CA GLY A 871 -4.86 3.14 -16.74
C GLY A 871 -4.01 4.36 -17.15
N LEU A 872 -3.96 4.65 -18.44
CA LEU A 872 -3.12 5.71 -19.00
C LEU A 872 -3.46 7.13 -18.53
N ALA A 873 -4.65 7.33 -17.92
CA ALA A 873 -4.99 8.60 -17.28
C ALA A 873 -4.14 8.88 -16.03
N ARG A 874 -3.71 7.81 -15.34
CA ARG A 874 -2.94 7.86 -14.08
C ARG A 874 -1.43 7.81 -14.31
N ALA A 875 -0.99 6.89 -15.16
CA ALA A 875 0.42 6.66 -15.45
C ALA A 875 0.56 5.80 -16.73
N PRO A 876 1.73 5.79 -17.38
CA PRO A 876 2.01 4.80 -18.41
C PRO A 876 1.78 3.38 -17.88
N ALA A 877 1.09 2.56 -18.65
CA ALA A 877 0.71 1.20 -18.27
C ALA A 877 0.49 0.35 -19.53
N ARG A 878 0.76 -0.95 -19.44
CA ARG A 878 0.37 -1.92 -20.46
C ARG A 878 -1.14 -2.20 -20.35
N ALA A 879 -1.76 -2.72 -21.39
CA ALA A 879 -3.21 -2.91 -21.40
C ALA A 879 -3.68 -3.92 -20.33
N ASP A 880 -2.93 -5.00 -20.08
CA ASP A 880 -3.19 -5.97 -19.01
C ASP A 880 -3.15 -5.32 -17.62
N GLU A 881 -2.21 -4.40 -17.40
CA GLU A 881 -2.09 -3.64 -16.15
C GLU A 881 -3.20 -2.60 -16.01
N ALA A 882 -3.54 -1.90 -17.08
CA ALA A 882 -4.61 -0.91 -17.11
C ALA A 882 -5.98 -1.54 -16.83
N MET A 883 -6.24 -2.76 -17.33
CA MET A 883 -7.45 -3.52 -17.00
C MET A 883 -7.54 -3.88 -15.52
N LYS A 884 -6.41 -4.30 -14.92
CA LYS A 884 -6.32 -4.58 -13.47
C LYS A 884 -6.54 -3.32 -12.63
N GLU A 885 -5.99 -2.18 -13.05
CA GLU A 885 -6.27 -0.90 -12.39
C GLU A 885 -7.75 -0.51 -12.48
N GLY A 886 -8.42 -0.83 -13.59
CA GLY A 886 -9.87 -0.65 -13.73
C GLY A 886 -10.68 -1.51 -12.75
N GLU A 887 -10.36 -2.80 -12.63
CA GLU A 887 -10.97 -3.70 -11.63
C GLU A 887 -10.69 -3.22 -10.20
N ALA A 888 -9.47 -2.76 -9.92
CA ALA A 888 -9.08 -2.21 -8.63
C ALA A 888 -9.86 -0.93 -8.29
N ALA A 889 -9.98 0.01 -9.23
CA ALA A 889 -10.78 1.23 -9.04
C ALA A 889 -12.26 0.90 -8.79
N ALA A 890 -12.82 -0.10 -9.48
CA ALA A 890 -14.16 -0.60 -9.21
C ALA A 890 -14.28 -1.18 -7.79
N GLN A 891 -13.31 -1.97 -7.33
CA GLN A 891 -13.31 -2.50 -5.97
C GLN A 891 -13.24 -1.37 -4.92
N ARG A 892 -12.40 -0.35 -5.15
CA ARG A 892 -12.36 0.84 -4.29
C ARG A 892 -13.68 1.59 -4.26
N ALA A 893 -14.35 1.70 -5.39
CA ALA A 893 -15.66 2.35 -5.50
C ALA A 893 -16.75 1.62 -4.72
N LEU A 894 -16.70 0.28 -4.65
CA LEU A 894 -17.68 -0.53 -3.92
C LEU A 894 -17.71 -0.24 -2.41
N ARG A 895 -16.63 0.26 -1.81
CA ARG A 895 -16.62 0.67 -0.39
C ARG A 895 -17.62 1.79 -0.07
N ILE A 896 -17.97 2.58 -1.07
CA ILE A 896 -18.97 3.66 -0.98
C ILE A 896 -20.31 3.12 -1.47
N LEU A 897 -20.33 2.53 -2.66
CA LEU A 897 -21.57 2.12 -3.34
C LEU A 897 -22.30 0.94 -2.70
N SER A 898 -21.64 0.16 -1.84
CA SER A 898 -22.28 -0.96 -1.14
C SER A 898 -23.09 -0.52 0.09
N LYS A 899 -22.97 0.76 0.49
CA LYS A 899 -23.70 1.33 1.62
C LYS A 899 -25.00 1.96 1.15
N ASN A 900 -26.03 1.94 1.99
CA ASN A 900 -27.26 2.69 1.71
C ASN A 900 -27.10 4.17 2.08
N GLU A 901 -26.35 4.43 3.13
CA GLU A 901 -26.03 5.75 3.63
C GLU A 901 -24.60 5.80 4.19
N ILE A 902 -24.01 6.98 4.16
CA ILE A 902 -22.73 7.28 4.81
C ILE A 902 -23.06 7.79 6.20
N ILE A 903 -22.69 7.00 7.20
CA ILE A 903 -22.84 7.35 8.61
C ILE A 903 -21.63 8.19 9.06
N PRO A 904 -21.85 9.37 9.66
CA PRO A 904 -20.78 10.26 10.11
C PRO A 904 -19.89 9.62 11.19
N GLN A 905 -18.57 9.83 11.08
CA GLN A 905 -17.62 9.50 12.14
C GLN A 905 -17.79 10.33 13.40
N ARG A 906 -17.32 9.80 14.53
CA ARG A 906 -17.38 10.48 15.83
C ARG A 906 -16.54 11.77 15.89
N LEU A 907 -15.39 11.82 15.23
CA LEU A 907 -14.53 13.00 15.17
C LEU A 907 -14.75 13.70 13.82
N LEU A 908 -15.83 14.44 13.68
CA LEU A 908 -16.11 15.22 12.46
C LEU A 908 -16.09 16.71 12.75
N ALA A 909 -15.71 17.48 11.74
CA ALA A 909 -15.91 18.91 11.76
C ALA A 909 -17.39 19.25 11.54
N ARG A 910 -17.89 20.27 12.25
CA ARG A 910 -19.22 20.86 12.05
C ARG A 910 -19.12 22.37 11.93
N VAL A 911 -20.17 22.99 11.41
CA VAL A 911 -20.26 24.44 11.25
C VAL A 911 -21.49 24.97 11.97
N ARG A 912 -21.27 25.90 12.91
CA ARG A 912 -22.30 26.74 13.54
C ARG A 912 -22.61 27.90 12.60
N HIS A 913 -23.55 27.66 11.68
CA HIS A 913 -23.90 28.62 10.64
C HIS A 913 -24.35 29.98 11.18
N SER A 914 -24.92 30.06 12.39
CA SER A 914 -25.34 31.32 13.01
C SER A 914 -24.20 32.30 13.31
N ILE A 915 -22.96 31.82 13.42
CA ILE A 915 -21.77 32.64 13.71
C ILE A 915 -20.70 32.52 12.61
N CYS A 916 -20.96 31.73 11.57
CA CYS A 916 -20.07 31.58 10.43
C CYS A 916 -20.09 32.85 9.57
N SER A 917 -18.94 33.51 9.43
CA SER A 917 -18.78 34.68 8.55
C SER A 917 -18.51 34.32 7.09
N MET A 918 -18.48 33.02 6.74
CA MET A 918 -18.10 32.50 5.43
C MET A 918 -16.74 33.00 4.89
N CYS A 919 -15.79 33.30 5.79
CA CYS A 919 -14.44 33.75 5.41
C CYS A 919 -13.60 32.72 4.63
N SER A 920 -14.07 31.48 4.48
CA SER A 920 -13.45 30.39 3.70
C SER A 920 -12.08 29.88 4.17
N LEU A 921 -11.49 30.42 5.23
CA LEU A 921 -10.21 29.94 5.80
C LEU A 921 -10.23 28.43 6.10
N CYS A 922 -11.34 27.93 6.65
CA CYS A 922 -11.52 26.52 6.96
C CYS A 922 -11.50 25.60 5.72
N ILE A 923 -11.79 26.12 4.53
CA ILE A 923 -11.71 25.40 3.26
C ILE A 923 -10.25 25.28 2.83
N GLU A 924 -9.54 26.41 2.83
CA GLU A 924 -8.13 26.49 2.42
C GLU A 924 -7.21 25.59 3.24
N VAL A 925 -7.42 25.51 4.56
CA VAL A 925 -6.55 24.71 5.43
C VAL A 925 -6.91 23.22 5.48
N CYS A 926 -8.01 22.78 4.85
CA CYS A 926 -8.44 21.38 4.96
C CYS A 926 -7.57 20.48 4.08
N PRO A 927 -6.73 19.60 4.64
CA PRO A 927 -5.82 18.77 3.84
C PRO A 927 -6.54 17.61 3.11
N PHE A 928 -7.85 17.48 3.30
CA PHE A 928 -8.68 16.41 2.76
C PHE A 928 -9.80 16.92 1.85
N ASN A 929 -9.81 18.23 1.53
CA ASN A 929 -10.88 18.87 0.74
C ASN A 929 -12.30 18.58 1.24
N ALA A 930 -12.45 18.30 2.54
CA ALA A 930 -13.72 17.93 3.16
C ALA A 930 -14.61 19.15 3.46
N ARG A 931 -14.20 20.35 3.05
CA ARG A 931 -14.86 21.61 3.37
C ARG A 931 -15.19 22.29 2.05
N TYR A 932 -16.45 22.69 1.88
CA TYR A 932 -16.90 23.31 0.64
C TYR A 932 -17.99 24.35 0.91
N ILE A 933 -18.22 25.22 -0.06
CA ILE A 933 -19.36 26.14 -0.03
C ILE A 933 -20.52 25.45 -0.74
N ASP A 934 -21.62 25.25 -0.03
CA ASP A 934 -22.91 24.98 -0.65
C ASP A 934 -23.46 26.29 -1.21
N THR A 935 -23.41 26.43 -2.53
CA THR A 935 -23.84 27.63 -3.24
C THR A 935 -25.36 27.79 -3.24
N ALA A 936 -26.13 26.72 -3.04
CA ALA A 936 -27.60 26.81 -2.99
C ALA A 936 -28.05 27.37 -1.64
N GLU A 937 -27.42 26.90 -0.56
CA GLU A 937 -27.73 27.32 0.81
C GLU A 937 -26.95 28.56 1.27
N GLY A 938 -25.87 28.92 0.56
CA GLY A 938 -24.96 29.98 0.98
C GLY A 938 -24.30 29.66 2.32
N LYS A 939 -23.79 28.43 2.48
CA LYS A 939 -23.25 27.90 3.74
C LYS A 939 -21.96 27.14 3.51
N ILE A 940 -21.04 27.20 4.48
CA ILE A 940 -19.87 26.30 4.48
C ILE A 940 -20.30 24.96 5.06
N MET A 941 -20.18 23.91 4.26
CA MET A 941 -20.55 22.55 4.60
C MET A 941 -19.31 21.67 4.80
N VAL A 942 -19.54 20.51 5.40
CA VAL A 942 -18.53 19.48 5.62
C VAL A 942 -18.96 18.21 4.88
N ASP A 943 -18.09 17.71 4.01
CA ASP A 943 -18.23 16.38 3.43
C ASP A 943 -17.88 15.35 4.51
N ILE A 944 -18.92 14.68 5.02
CA ILE A 944 -18.79 13.70 6.11
C ILE A 944 -18.00 12.46 5.71
N ALA A 945 -17.92 12.15 4.41
CA ALA A 945 -17.13 11.02 3.90
C ALA A 945 -15.65 11.36 3.84
N SER A 946 -15.32 12.61 3.49
CA SER A 946 -13.93 13.07 3.34
C SER A 946 -13.30 13.55 4.64
N CYS A 947 -14.08 14.02 5.61
CA CYS A 947 -13.56 14.64 6.82
C CYS A 947 -12.90 13.62 7.77
N GLN A 948 -11.70 13.96 8.24
CA GLN A 948 -10.89 13.11 9.12
C GLN A 948 -10.88 13.54 10.59
N GLY A 949 -11.62 14.59 10.96
CA GLY A 949 -11.61 15.09 12.33
C GLY A 949 -10.30 15.71 12.79
N CYS A 950 -9.38 16.08 11.89
CA CYS A 950 -8.03 16.50 12.26
C CYS A 950 -7.96 17.85 13.02
N GLY A 951 -9.06 18.60 13.11
CA GLY A 951 -9.12 19.85 13.87
C GLY A 951 -8.55 21.09 13.19
N THR A 952 -7.80 20.97 12.08
CA THR A 952 -7.16 22.12 11.40
C THR A 952 -8.14 23.24 11.04
N CYS A 953 -9.33 22.88 10.55
CA CYS A 953 -10.37 23.85 10.20
C CYS A 953 -11.02 24.52 11.42
N ALA A 954 -11.05 23.86 12.59
CA ALA A 954 -11.55 24.44 13.82
C ALA A 954 -10.51 25.41 14.39
N ALA A 955 -9.23 25.00 14.43
CA ALA A 955 -8.12 25.80 14.94
C ALA A 955 -7.93 27.13 14.21
N ILE A 956 -8.21 27.19 12.89
CA ILE A 956 -8.09 28.44 12.12
C ILE A 956 -9.34 29.33 12.17
N CYS A 957 -10.47 28.83 12.69
CA CYS A 957 -11.75 29.53 12.55
C CYS A 957 -11.81 30.75 13.49
N PRO A 958 -11.80 31.99 12.97
CA PRO A 958 -11.65 33.17 13.83
C PRO A 958 -12.86 33.44 14.73
N ASN A 959 -14.02 32.91 14.34
CA ASN A 959 -15.28 33.11 15.06
C ASN A 959 -15.70 31.85 15.85
N SER A 960 -14.83 30.84 15.96
CA SER A 960 -15.16 29.52 16.52
C SER A 960 -16.43 28.89 15.91
N ALA A 961 -16.73 29.25 14.65
CA ALA A 961 -17.87 28.73 13.92
C ALA A 961 -17.66 27.28 13.50
N THR A 962 -16.40 26.84 13.37
CA THR A 962 -16.05 25.44 13.11
C THR A 962 -15.65 24.77 14.41
N LEU A 963 -16.25 23.62 14.68
CA LEU A 963 -15.94 22.78 15.84
C LEU A 963 -15.64 21.35 15.40
N ILE A 964 -14.84 20.64 16.18
CA ILE A 964 -14.72 19.18 16.08
C ILE A 964 -15.60 18.59 17.16
N VAL A 965 -16.42 17.61 16.78
CA VAL A 965 -17.23 16.85 17.73
C VAL A 965 -16.33 16.27 18.84
N ASP A 966 -16.78 16.36 20.10
CA ASP A 966 -16.04 16.04 21.34
C ASP A 966 -14.92 17.04 21.74
N PHE A 967 -14.63 18.05 20.92
CA PHE A 967 -13.56 19.04 21.12
C PHE A 967 -14.07 20.47 20.90
N GLU A 968 -15.10 20.86 21.66
CA GLU A 968 -15.55 22.26 21.72
C GLU A 968 -14.60 23.10 22.58
N ASP A 969 -14.46 24.40 22.27
CA ASP A 969 -13.53 25.31 22.95
C ASP A 969 -13.68 25.26 24.47
N ASP A 970 -14.91 25.35 25.00
CA ASP A 970 -15.18 25.26 26.44
C ASP A 970 -14.75 23.90 27.02
N GLY A 971 -14.95 22.81 26.29
CA GLY A 971 -14.54 21.47 26.71
C GLY A 971 -13.03 21.31 26.77
N ILE A 972 -12.30 21.85 25.78
CA ILE A 972 -10.83 21.85 25.77
C ILE A 972 -10.30 22.76 26.88
N MET A 973 -10.88 23.95 27.08
CA MET A 973 -10.46 24.88 28.13
C MET A 973 -10.65 24.26 29.52
N ASN A 974 -11.78 23.57 29.77
CA ASN A 974 -11.98 22.82 31.02
C ASN A 974 -10.91 21.74 31.23
N VAL A 975 -10.46 21.07 30.17
CA VAL A 975 -9.39 20.06 30.24
C VAL A 975 -8.03 20.71 30.48
N ILE A 976 -7.77 21.89 29.91
CA ILE A 976 -6.54 22.65 30.18
C ILE A 976 -6.54 23.14 31.62
N GLU A 977 -7.65 23.69 32.11
CA GLU A 977 -7.81 24.11 33.51
C GLU A 977 -7.62 22.94 34.48
N ALA A 978 -8.15 21.75 34.16
CA ALA A 978 -7.94 20.53 34.96
C ALA A 978 -6.47 20.04 34.96
N ALA A 979 -5.68 20.41 33.95
CA ALA A 979 -4.28 20.01 33.84
C ALA A 979 -3.31 20.95 34.59
N LEU A 980 -3.73 22.19 34.85
CA LEU A 980 -2.96 23.25 35.51
C LEU A 980 -3.14 23.19 37.03
#